data_AF-A0A3M6WQ55-F1
#
_entry.id   AF-A0A3M6WQ55-F1
#
_cell.length_a   1.000
_cell.length_b   1.000
_cell.length_c   1.000
_cell.angle_alpha   90.00
_cell.angle_beta   90.00
_cell.angle_gamma   90.00
#
_symmetry.space_group_name_H-M   'P 1'
#
loop_
_entity.id
_entity.type
_entity.pdbx_description
1 polymer ?
#
loop_
_entity_poly.entity_id
_entity_poly.type
_entity_poly.pdbx_seq_one_letter_code
_entity_poly.pdbx_strand_id
1 'polypeptide(L)'
;MEVQPASHAAASDPPPEDPPGPYVLRDLIRDIPLATQDDGTVASITCVDAWNGNLYIGTSAGEVLHYVSIPGENDNGDEDQPGYIFATKLEPPYTTQQEGADRGVKQLLVLPDAGKACVLCNGTVTFYTLPELSPAFEGKIKQPGCLWVGGIDHNEAAREGSGAQAKGTVVVICLKQRLRLIRIGEEARKIRDIELGGVSAVQRRDDLACVADGQSYSLLDVVNQRKIELFPISSSAQPEPTEPPPQQINPPPSRGESARRSFSAATSPQRQSRAQERNFSAGAEHLRPDSSSPWPARSSSRQEGPTATAAPSSPTPGSREGSPTKNPSADNSARTSGEAPREPVKPLPPNIVSPTPNEFLLTTGTKLSEPGVGMFVNLEGDVVRGTIEFSTYPESLVLDGSSQDDSSSGSGDDAEGYVLALVNQETNGKNSKVIEAQRWDVDPSEVHASRSWLSINATSQDVTETSGVGLRLATTTSQLAANEIKHSLRLRRLKLDNERTQPDDAENRRNVEEDRFASRFAQVHASVLLYHGSRISWVVRNALILQLDHQLNQAVKRGATASSATNLTIDVHIAQRVANSIRGQEPKTELDFLTLTYIRQKASLLLFGNLVLQTMRGFISYEHDKRRAEDALIAGEVDPRTILSLVPRLAGEVEEGTHGIWVPQGLTDTVTLLHQAIRAGGPSFSSGDNANWEDPKGAYGDNLLQLVKRYLISWRKKKGFGSVADETQVFRSVDAALLHVLLMLDTQTTSRGPAAQGTLRAELNDVVDKGVECFDRAKELCEEYHRLYVLSRLYQSRKMVGDVLATWRRIIEGEEDRGGELVDGEQDVRRYLTKLRDQKLVQDYGAWLATRNPRLGVQVFADENARVKFQPQDAVAILKEKAPGAVKEYLEYLVFGKNHSIYVKDLIAFYLDAVLSQLRDSQEARDMLIQSYETYRALRPPKPTYRQFITDNAPTAEPAREWWNNRLRLLQLIGGSHGGGAVSAGRAEEEEAEEQYSRQLAGRLREYSAELVPEMILLNGREGKHDEALNLLVHGLGDYDTAIRYCLLGGSASLFHPGSGTSGRTLRDQHQQHVPPSSPPPPPTKDLQASLFRALLRESFHIADLSERLERTAELLERFGAWFDVAEVLALIPDGWSVELVSGFLVHALRRLVRERQESVVVKGLAGAQNLRCAGTWGEKVGGCKAVVVREGEEGGVVGTG
;
A
#
# COMPACT_ATOMS: atom_id res chain seq x y z
N MET A 1 -4.90 30.32 -54.33
CA MET A 1 -4.99 31.10 -53.08
C MET A 1 -5.06 30.09 -51.97
N GLU A 2 -3.91 29.71 -51.42
CA GLU A 2 -3.82 28.76 -50.32
C GLU A 2 -3.69 29.56 -49.02
N VAL A 3 -4.43 29.13 -47.99
CA VAL A 3 -4.38 29.77 -46.67
C VAL A 3 -3.28 29.07 -45.87
N GLN A 4 -2.24 29.82 -45.50
CA GLN A 4 -1.18 29.30 -44.64
C GLN A 4 -1.70 29.13 -43.20
N PRO A 5 -1.50 27.98 -42.55
CA PRO A 5 -1.76 27.84 -41.12
C PRO A 5 -0.72 28.63 -40.32
N ALA A 6 -1.17 29.31 -39.25
CA ALA A 6 -0.30 30.13 -38.41
C ALA A 6 0.68 29.24 -37.62
N SER A 7 1.98 29.52 -37.76
CA SER A 7 3.01 28.91 -36.92
C SER A 7 3.04 29.59 -35.56
N HIS A 8 2.53 28.92 -34.52
CA HIS A 8 2.84 29.31 -33.15
C HIS A 8 4.36 29.23 -32.96
N ALA A 9 4.99 30.36 -32.66
CA ALA A 9 6.41 30.39 -32.32
C ALA A 9 6.62 29.62 -31.01
N ALA A 10 7.60 28.72 -30.99
CA ALA A 10 8.10 28.19 -29.72
C ALA A 10 8.68 29.35 -28.90
N ALA A 11 8.33 29.43 -27.62
CA ALA A 11 8.96 30.38 -26.71
C ALA A 11 10.46 30.13 -26.70
N SER A 12 11.26 31.19 -26.80
CA SER A 12 12.72 31.10 -26.77
C SER A 12 13.18 30.63 -25.40
N ASP A 13 13.96 29.55 -25.35
CA ASP A 13 14.66 29.13 -24.12
C ASP A 13 15.46 30.34 -23.57
N PRO A 14 15.28 30.73 -22.29
CA PRO A 14 16.11 31.76 -21.67
C PRO A 14 17.56 31.27 -21.53
N PRO A 15 18.54 32.18 -21.42
CA PRO A 15 19.94 31.81 -21.19
C PRO A 15 20.11 31.08 -19.84
N PRO A 16 21.24 30.36 -19.65
CA PRO A 16 21.53 29.68 -18.38
C PRO A 16 21.86 30.72 -17.29
N GLU A 17 20.82 31.13 -16.54
CA GLU A 17 20.94 32.01 -15.37
C GLU A 17 21.53 31.28 -14.15
N ASP A 18 22.01 32.06 -13.19
CA ASP A 18 22.52 31.58 -11.89
C ASP A 18 21.46 30.73 -11.15
N PRO A 19 21.86 29.78 -10.29
CA PRO A 19 20.91 28.95 -9.54
C PRO A 19 19.93 29.83 -8.75
N PRO A 20 18.60 29.61 -8.88
CA PRO A 20 17.59 30.58 -8.43
C PRO A 20 17.64 30.78 -6.92
N GLY A 21 18.16 31.95 -6.51
CA GLY A 21 18.18 32.40 -5.13
C GLY A 21 16.80 32.83 -4.63
N PRO A 22 16.71 33.30 -3.36
CA PRO A 22 15.46 33.77 -2.76
C PRO A 22 14.92 35.07 -3.37
N TYR A 23 15.66 35.72 -4.27
CA TYR A 23 15.23 36.89 -5.03
C TYR A 23 15.54 36.74 -6.51
N VAL A 24 14.72 37.34 -7.37
CA VAL A 24 14.95 37.51 -8.82
C VAL A 24 14.79 38.97 -9.22
N LEU A 25 15.34 39.35 -10.37
CA LEU A 25 15.05 40.62 -11.02
C LEU A 25 13.87 40.44 -11.98
N ARG A 26 12.92 41.38 -11.96
CA ARG A 26 11.86 41.52 -12.98
C ARG A 26 11.99 42.90 -13.61
N ASP A 27 12.43 42.97 -14.86
CA ASP A 27 12.62 44.24 -15.57
C ASP A 27 11.32 45.03 -15.67
N LEU A 28 11.41 46.34 -15.41
CA LEU A 28 10.29 47.29 -15.49
C LEU A 28 10.42 48.18 -16.72
N ILE A 29 11.62 48.76 -16.93
CA ILE A 29 11.99 49.51 -18.12
C ILE A 29 13.47 49.22 -18.42
N ARG A 30 13.81 48.84 -19.66
CA ARG A 30 15.18 48.49 -20.07
C ARG A 30 15.99 49.67 -20.61
N ASP A 31 15.34 50.53 -21.38
CA ASP A 31 16.01 51.56 -22.18
C ASP A 31 15.39 52.94 -21.90
N ILE A 32 15.69 53.47 -20.71
CA ILE A 32 15.28 54.83 -20.32
C ILE A 32 16.10 55.86 -21.13
N PRO A 33 15.45 56.85 -21.79
CA PRO A 33 16.13 57.88 -22.59
C PRO A 33 16.80 58.90 -21.67
N LEU A 34 18.05 58.64 -21.33
CA LEU A 34 18.90 59.51 -20.50
C LEU A 34 19.60 60.56 -21.37
N ALA A 35 19.57 61.83 -20.94
CA ALA A 35 20.20 62.93 -21.67
C ALA A 35 21.73 62.85 -21.65
N THR A 36 22.42 63.24 -22.72
CA THR A 36 23.86 63.50 -22.69
C THR A 36 24.16 64.87 -22.08
N GLN A 37 25.17 64.92 -21.23
CA GLN A 37 25.66 66.15 -20.58
C GLN A 37 26.58 66.93 -21.51
N ASP A 38 26.81 68.22 -21.22
CA ASP A 38 27.71 69.09 -22.00
C ASP A 38 29.15 68.54 -22.12
N ASP A 39 29.56 67.75 -21.13
CA ASP A 39 30.86 67.07 -21.04
C ASP A 39 30.97 65.82 -21.96
N GLY A 40 29.90 65.47 -22.69
CA GLY A 40 29.81 64.31 -23.58
C GLY A 40 29.45 62.99 -22.89
N THR A 41 29.39 62.96 -21.56
CA THR A 41 28.96 61.79 -20.77
C THR A 41 27.44 61.60 -20.84
N VAL A 42 26.98 60.35 -20.78
CA VAL A 42 25.55 60.05 -20.65
C VAL A 42 25.13 60.30 -19.20
N ALA A 43 24.00 60.98 -18.97
CA ALA A 43 23.45 61.10 -17.62
C ALA A 43 22.99 59.74 -17.10
N SER A 44 22.90 59.63 -15.78
CA SER A 44 22.64 58.39 -15.07
C SER A 44 21.52 58.55 -14.05
N ILE A 45 20.81 57.46 -13.77
CA ILE A 45 19.72 57.45 -12.80
C ILE A 45 20.32 57.61 -11.39
N THR A 46 19.86 58.62 -10.65
CA THR A 46 20.37 58.94 -9.31
C THR A 46 19.45 58.45 -8.20
N CYS A 47 18.15 58.47 -8.43
CA CYS A 47 17.13 57.99 -7.51
C CYS A 47 15.84 57.63 -8.26
N VAL A 48 15.06 56.70 -7.70
CA VAL A 48 13.78 56.23 -8.25
C VAL A 48 12.78 56.09 -7.10
N ASP A 49 11.51 56.39 -7.34
CA ASP A 49 10.39 56.09 -6.44
C ASP A 49 9.16 55.66 -7.27
N ALA A 50 8.27 54.85 -6.69
CA ALA A 50 7.06 54.40 -7.36
C ALA A 50 5.84 54.50 -6.42
N TRP A 51 4.74 55.03 -6.97
CA TRP A 51 3.51 55.29 -6.24
C TRP A 51 2.28 55.13 -7.12
N ASN A 52 1.40 54.18 -6.78
CA ASN A 52 0.08 54.01 -7.38
C ASN A 52 0.09 53.96 -8.92
N GLY A 53 0.96 53.11 -9.48
CA GLY A 53 1.17 52.97 -10.94
C GLY A 53 2.05 54.04 -11.60
N ASN A 54 2.46 55.08 -10.87
CA ASN A 54 3.35 56.14 -11.37
C ASN A 54 4.79 55.84 -10.93
N LEU A 55 5.76 56.00 -11.82
CA LEU A 55 7.19 55.79 -11.61
C LEU A 55 7.93 57.10 -11.85
N TYR A 56 8.69 57.57 -10.85
CA TYR A 56 9.41 58.84 -10.87
C TYR A 56 10.92 58.58 -10.81
N ILE A 57 11.66 59.14 -11.76
CA ILE A 57 13.06 58.81 -12.03
C ILE A 57 13.88 60.11 -12.03
N GLY A 58 14.74 60.30 -11.03
CA GLY A 58 15.69 61.41 -10.98
C GLY A 58 16.98 61.10 -11.74
N THR A 59 17.55 62.10 -12.42
CA THR A 59 18.80 61.96 -13.19
C THR A 59 19.89 62.93 -12.74
N SER A 60 21.15 62.56 -13.01
CA SER A 60 22.33 63.41 -12.77
C SER A 60 22.43 64.62 -13.73
N ALA A 61 21.58 64.69 -14.76
CA ALA A 61 21.39 65.91 -15.56
C ALA A 61 20.59 67.00 -14.81
N GLY A 62 19.86 66.64 -13.74
CA GLY A 62 18.95 67.57 -13.05
C GLY A 62 17.50 67.48 -13.52
N GLU A 63 17.11 66.32 -14.06
CA GLU A 63 15.78 66.07 -14.63
C GLU A 63 15.02 65.05 -13.80
N VAL A 64 13.69 65.16 -13.76
CA VAL A 64 12.79 64.11 -13.27
C VAL A 64 11.95 63.62 -14.44
N LEU A 65 12.07 62.34 -14.77
CA LEU A 65 11.22 61.66 -15.75
C LEU A 65 10.08 60.96 -15.00
N HIS A 66 8.87 61.04 -15.55
CA HIS A 66 7.66 60.46 -14.99
C HIS A 66 7.02 59.51 -16.01
N TYR A 67 6.80 58.28 -15.56
CA TYR A 67 6.18 57.19 -16.32
C TYR A 67 4.90 56.72 -15.63
N VAL A 68 3.91 56.26 -16.40
CA VAL A 68 2.62 55.76 -15.92
C VAL A 68 2.40 54.34 -16.42
N SER A 69 1.98 53.45 -15.53
CA SER A 69 1.62 52.06 -15.85
C SER A 69 0.29 51.98 -16.60
N ILE A 70 0.26 51.23 -17.70
CA ILE A 70 -0.94 50.78 -18.38
C ILE A 70 -1.12 49.27 -18.07
N PRO A 71 -2.34 48.78 -17.79
CA PRO A 71 -2.61 47.35 -17.70
C PRO A 71 -2.20 46.61 -18.99
N GLY A 72 -1.61 45.42 -18.85
CA GLY A 72 -1.29 44.57 -20.00
C GLY A 72 -2.53 43.84 -20.53
N GLU A 73 -3.23 44.44 -21.50
CA GLU A 73 -4.34 43.80 -22.20
C GLU A 73 -3.84 42.83 -23.30
N ASN A 74 -4.17 41.54 -23.15
CA ASN A 74 -3.99 40.50 -24.18
C ASN A 74 -5.34 39.85 -24.50
N ASP A 75 -5.63 39.59 -25.78
CA ASP A 75 -6.89 38.97 -26.27
C ASP A 75 -7.23 37.60 -25.63
N ASN A 76 -6.24 36.93 -25.01
CA ASN A 76 -6.41 35.62 -24.37
C ASN A 76 -6.89 35.67 -22.90
N GLY A 77 -6.96 36.85 -22.28
CA GLY A 77 -7.39 36.98 -20.87
C GLY A 77 -6.36 36.55 -19.82
N ASP A 78 -5.09 36.41 -20.21
CA ASP A 78 -3.96 36.39 -19.27
C ASP A 78 -3.55 37.83 -18.94
N GLU A 79 -3.49 38.16 -17.65
CA GLU A 79 -2.94 39.43 -17.16
C GLU A 79 -1.42 39.45 -17.41
N ASP A 80 -0.99 40.31 -18.33
CA ASP A 80 0.43 40.52 -18.64
C ASP A 80 1.05 41.58 -17.73
N GLN A 81 2.38 41.70 -17.73
CA GLN A 81 3.06 42.71 -16.92
C GLN A 81 2.67 44.13 -17.35
N PRO A 82 2.38 45.05 -16.40
CA PRO A 82 1.92 46.39 -16.72
C PRO A 82 3.02 47.19 -17.41
N GLY A 83 2.74 47.64 -18.64
CA GLY A 83 3.68 48.41 -19.46
C GLY A 83 3.75 49.88 -19.03
N TYR A 84 4.95 50.44 -18.93
CA TYR A 84 5.14 51.82 -18.50
C TYR A 84 5.35 52.75 -19.70
N ILE A 85 4.45 53.73 -19.88
CA ILE A 85 4.61 54.79 -20.88
C ILE A 85 5.23 56.04 -20.26
N PHE A 86 6.03 56.76 -21.05
CA PHE A 86 6.53 58.08 -20.66
C PHE A 86 5.38 59.10 -20.67
N ALA A 87 5.22 59.84 -19.58
CA ALA A 87 4.16 60.84 -19.41
C ALA A 87 4.70 62.28 -19.43
N THR A 88 5.63 62.61 -18.53
CA THR A 88 6.18 63.98 -18.40
C THR A 88 7.67 63.99 -18.04
N LYS A 89 8.34 65.09 -18.40
CA LYS A 89 9.69 65.46 -17.94
C LYS A 89 9.61 66.80 -17.21
N LEU A 90 10.28 66.90 -16.07
CA LEU A 90 10.36 68.07 -15.21
C LEU A 90 11.83 68.46 -14.98
N GLU A 91 12.10 69.77 -14.94
CA GLU A 91 13.41 70.34 -14.63
C GLU A 91 13.29 71.19 -13.34
N PRO A 92 13.65 70.64 -12.15
CA PRO A 92 13.44 71.33 -10.88
C PRO A 92 14.35 72.58 -10.72
N PRO A 93 13.80 73.76 -10.39
CA PRO A 93 14.58 74.99 -10.31
C PRO A 93 15.43 75.07 -9.04
N TYR A 94 16.76 74.98 -9.21
CA TYR A 94 17.76 75.06 -8.15
C TYR A 94 18.37 76.48 -8.00
N THR A 95 18.99 76.75 -6.84
CA THR A 95 19.57 78.07 -6.50
C THR A 95 21.11 78.12 -6.61
N THR A 96 21.76 76.97 -6.69
CA THR A 96 23.22 76.84 -6.78
C THR A 96 23.51 75.56 -7.55
N GLN A 97 24.43 75.58 -8.51
CA GLN A 97 24.85 74.37 -9.22
C GLN A 97 25.83 73.57 -8.36
N GLN A 98 25.77 72.24 -8.43
CA GLN A 98 26.71 71.35 -7.72
C GLN A 98 27.48 70.46 -8.71
N GLU A 99 28.65 70.01 -8.28
CA GLU A 99 29.59 69.20 -9.06
C GLU A 99 29.72 67.79 -8.47
N GLY A 100 30.21 66.85 -9.28
CA GLY A 100 30.41 65.46 -8.85
C GLY A 100 29.10 64.76 -8.44
N ALA A 101 29.14 63.99 -7.36
CA ALA A 101 28.02 63.16 -6.91
C ALA A 101 26.80 63.94 -6.35
N ASP A 102 26.93 65.26 -6.15
CA ASP A 102 25.80 66.14 -5.78
C ASP A 102 25.14 66.82 -7.00
N ARG A 103 25.64 66.61 -8.23
CA ARG A 103 25.08 67.18 -9.47
C ARG A 103 23.72 66.56 -9.81
N GLY A 104 22.75 67.41 -10.13
CA GLY A 104 21.44 67.02 -10.64
C GLY A 104 20.43 66.74 -9.54
N VAL A 105 19.48 65.82 -9.79
CA VAL A 105 18.51 65.38 -8.79
C VAL A 105 19.22 64.40 -7.85
N LYS A 106 19.30 64.73 -6.56
CA LYS A 106 19.94 63.87 -5.56
C LYS A 106 18.95 62.95 -4.85
N GLN A 107 17.72 63.42 -4.64
CA GLN A 107 16.70 62.67 -3.92
C GLN A 107 15.30 63.10 -4.36
N LEU A 108 14.42 62.10 -4.51
CA LEU A 108 12.98 62.26 -4.63
C LEU A 108 12.31 61.61 -3.41
N LEU A 109 11.23 62.21 -2.92
CA LEU A 109 10.44 61.72 -1.79
C LEU A 109 8.95 61.94 -2.10
N VAL A 110 8.21 60.86 -2.34
CA VAL A 110 6.76 60.88 -2.48
C VAL A 110 6.09 60.99 -1.10
N LEU A 111 5.00 61.76 -0.99
CA LEU A 111 4.18 61.90 0.22
C LEU A 111 2.70 61.64 -0.11
N PRO A 112 2.24 60.37 -0.01
CA PRO A 112 0.89 59.95 -0.40
C PRO A 112 -0.23 60.75 0.27
N ASP A 113 -0.25 60.81 1.61
CA ASP A 113 -1.33 61.45 2.39
C ASP A 113 -1.44 62.96 2.15
N ALA A 114 -0.33 63.58 1.76
CA ALA A 114 -0.31 64.99 1.38
C ALA A 114 -0.70 65.20 -0.09
N GLY A 115 -0.62 64.17 -0.94
CA GLY A 115 -0.72 64.29 -2.40
C GLY A 115 0.42 65.11 -3.00
N LYS A 116 1.61 65.13 -2.37
CA LYS A 116 2.75 65.98 -2.77
C LYS A 116 4.03 65.15 -2.97
N ALA A 117 4.96 65.66 -3.78
CA ALA A 117 6.33 65.13 -3.90
C ALA A 117 7.35 66.22 -3.54
N CYS A 118 8.46 65.81 -2.91
CA CYS A 118 9.61 66.67 -2.65
C CYS A 118 10.77 66.24 -3.55
N VAL A 119 11.41 67.18 -4.26
CA VAL A 119 12.58 66.91 -5.09
C VAL A 119 13.74 67.79 -4.64
N LEU A 120 14.85 67.14 -4.28
CA LEU A 120 16.13 67.76 -3.94
C LEU A 120 17.02 67.76 -5.20
N CYS A 121 17.18 68.93 -5.83
CA CYS A 121 18.03 69.12 -7.01
C CYS A 121 19.09 70.20 -6.71
N ASN A 122 20.37 69.89 -6.95
CA ASN A 122 21.54 70.73 -6.63
C ASN A 122 21.37 71.49 -5.29
N GLY A 123 21.20 70.75 -4.18
CA GLY A 123 21.11 71.32 -2.83
C GLY A 123 19.87 72.19 -2.53
N THR A 124 18.87 72.19 -3.42
CA THR A 124 17.62 72.96 -3.31
C THR A 124 16.42 72.02 -3.27
N VAL A 125 15.59 72.10 -2.22
CA VAL A 125 14.31 71.37 -2.17
C VAL A 125 13.20 72.19 -2.82
N THR A 126 12.43 71.52 -3.66
CA THR A 126 11.23 72.03 -4.35
C THR A 126 10.07 71.03 -4.18
N PHE A 127 8.83 71.51 -4.27
CA PHE A 127 7.62 70.73 -3.97
C PHE A 127 6.67 70.70 -5.18
N TYR A 128 6.04 69.55 -5.40
CA TYR A 128 5.12 69.29 -6.52
C TYR A 128 3.88 68.52 -6.05
N THR A 129 2.81 68.51 -6.84
CA THR A 129 1.59 67.73 -6.59
C THR A 129 1.62 66.40 -7.34
N LEU A 130 1.16 65.33 -6.71
CA LEU A 130 1.03 64.00 -7.32
C LEU A 130 -0.30 63.88 -8.10
N PRO A 131 -0.36 63.06 -9.17
CA PRO A 131 0.76 62.36 -9.82
C PRO A 131 1.53 63.26 -10.81
N GLU A 132 0.92 64.31 -11.34
CA GLU A 132 1.38 65.04 -12.54
C GLU A 132 2.72 65.79 -12.41
N LEU A 133 3.23 65.95 -11.19
CA LEU A 133 4.38 66.79 -10.81
C LEU A 133 4.21 68.29 -11.12
N SER A 134 2.97 68.80 -11.11
CA SER A 134 2.70 70.24 -11.17
C SER A 134 3.25 70.99 -9.93
N PRO A 135 3.82 72.20 -10.04
CA PRO A 135 4.46 72.90 -8.90
C PRO A 135 3.51 73.21 -7.74
N ALA A 136 3.80 72.66 -6.55
CA ALA A 136 3.00 72.87 -5.35
C ALA A 136 3.25 74.24 -4.71
N PHE A 137 2.27 74.71 -3.92
CA PHE A 137 2.32 75.99 -3.20
C PHE A 137 2.67 77.19 -4.12
N GLU A 138 2.14 77.18 -5.35
CA GLU A 138 2.41 78.14 -6.43
C GLU A 138 3.92 78.30 -6.76
N GLY A 139 4.75 77.28 -6.46
CA GLY A 139 6.20 77.35 -6.63
C GLY A 139 6.92 78.34 -5.71
N LYS A 140 6.21 78.95 -4.74
CA LYS A 140 6.74 79.97 -3.81
C LYS A 140 7.72 79.39 -2.79
N ILE A 141 7.60 78.11 -2.47
CA ILE A 141 8.39 77.44 -1.44
C ILE A 141 9.58 76.71 -2.09
N LYS A 142 10.75 77.34 -2.03
CA LYS A 142 12.04 76.77 -2.45
C LYS A 142 13.03 76.89 -1.30
N GLN A 143 13.64 75.78 -0.89
CA GLN A 143 14.53 75.74 0.27
C GLN A 143 15.97 75.39 -0.16
N PRO A 144 16.85 76.39 -0.35
CA PRO A 144 18.26 76.14 -0.65
C PRO A 144 19.05 75.69 0.58
N GLY A 145 20.23 75.12 0.37
CA GLY A 145 21.13 74.69 1.43
C GLY A 145 20.70 73.40 2.14
N CYS A 146 19.92 72.57 1.47
CA CYS A 146 19.51 71.25 1.94
C CYS A 146 20.54 70.18 1.55
N LEU A 147 20.78 69.23 2.45
CA LEU A 147 21.66 68.08 2.26
C LEU A 147 20.87 66.79 1.99
N TRP A 148 19.70 66.63 2.65
CA TRP A 148 18.85 65.43 2.64
C TRP A 148 17.42 65.77 3.09
N VAL A 149 16.41 65.02 2.64
CA VAL A 149 14.99 65.21 3.02
C VAL A 149 14.27 63.88 3.26
N GLY A 150 13.48 63.77 4.33
CA GLY A 150 12.80 62.52 4.69
C GLY A 150 12.41 62.47 6.17
N GLY A 151 12.72 61.40 6.89
CA GLY A 151 12.40 61.31 8.33
C GLY A 151 10.89 61.33 8.63
N ILE A 152 10.10 60.74 7.73
CA ILE A 152 8.68 60.42 7.98
C ILE A 152 8.61 59.47 9.19
N ASP A 153 7.56 59.57 10.00
CA ASP A 153 7.34 58.62 11.09
C ASP A 153 6.81 57.30 10.55
N HIS A 154 7.62 56.25 10.65
CA HIS A 154 7.22 54.92 10.20
C HIS A 154 6.23 54.22 11.16
N ASN A 155 5.90 54.85 12.30
CA ASN A 155 4.84 54.44 13.22
C ASN A 155 3.54 55.24 13.03
N GLU A 156 3.51 56.28 12.18
CA GLU A 156 2.29 57.07 11.90
C GLU A 156 1.34 56.30 10.96
N ALA A 157 1.87 55.61 9.95
CA ALA A 157 1.11 54.71 9.05
C ALA A 157 0.46 53.52 9.79
N ALA A 158 1.16 52.92 10.76
CA ALA A 158 0.63 51.82 11.57
C ALA A 158 -0.58 52.19 12.48
N ARG A 159 -1.04 53.45 12.45
CA ARG A 159 -2.15 53.99 13.27
C ARG A 159 -3.34 54.49 12.43
N GLU A 160 -3.38 54.13 11.15
CA GLU A 160 -4.33 54.68 10.15
C GLU A 160 -5.81 54.57 10.47
N GLY A 161 -6.23 53.67 11.37
CA GLY A 161 -7.61 53.56 11.85
C GLY A 161 -8.18 54.80 12.58
N SER A 162 -7.44 55.91 12.68
CA SER A 162 -7.82 57.10 13.48
C SER A 162 -7.67 58.46 12.78
N GLY A 163 -8.00 58.56 11.48
CA GLY A 163 -8.31 59.85 10.83
C GLY A 163 -7.13 60.82 10.65
N ALA A 164 -5.90 60.30 10.58
CA ALA A 164 -4.67 61.08 10.50
C ALA A 164 -4.56 61.95 9.21
N GLN A 165 -5.15 61.49 8.10
CA GLN A 165 -5.15 62.15 6.79
C GLN A 165 -5.54 63.65 6.85
N ALA A 166 -6.39 64.05 7.79
CA ALA A 166 -6.84 65.44 7.95
C ALA A 166 -5.75 66.42 8.46
N LYS A 167 -4.51 65.98 8.73
CA LYS A 167 -3.43 66.82 9.29
C LYS A 167 -2.19 66.95 8.42
N GLY A 168 -1.94 66.05 7.47
CA GLY A 168 -0.77 66.07 6.60
C GLY A 168 0.55 65.59 7.26
N THR A 169 1.36 64.93 6.44
CA THR A 169 2.59 64.20 6.80
C THR A 169 3.68 65.12 7.38
N VAL A 170 4.46 64.64 8.35
CA VAL A 170 5.59 65.39 8.95
C VAL A 170 6.93 64.89 8.43
N VAL A 171 7.70 65.82 7.84
CA VAL A 171 8.98 65.58 7.15
C VAL A 171 10.09 66.43 7.78
N VAL A 172 11.29 65.86 7.83
CA VAL A 172 12.54 66.49 8.25
C VAL A 172 13.33 66.92 7.00
N ILE A 173 13.62 68.22 6.90
CA ILE A 173 14.53 68.80 5.92
C ILE A 173 15.87 69.05 6.62
N CYS A 174 16.94 68.41 6.16
CA CYS A 174 18.28 68.54 6.73
C CYS A 174 19.01 69.69 6.04
N LEU A 175 19.09 70.85 6.68
CA LEU A 175 19.85 72.00 6.17
C LEU A 175 21.28 71.96 6.71
N LYS A 176 22.24 72.54 5.98
CA LYS A 176 23.67 72.56 6.34
C LYS A 176 23.98 72.92 7.80
N GLN A 177 23.14 73.74 8.45
CA GLN A 177 23.31 74.25 9.81
C GLN A 177 22.20 73.82 10.81
N ARG A 178 21.14 73.13 10.37
CA ARG A 178 19.99 72.76 11.23
C ARG A 178 19.06 71.74 10.59
N LEU A 179 18.39 70.94 11.40
CA LEU A 179 17.21 70.19 10.99
C LEU A 179 15.96 71.08 11.04
N ARG A 180 15.05 70.89 10.09
CA ARG A 180 13.76 71.58 10.01
C ARG A 180 12.63 70.56 9.92
N LEU A 181 11.76 70.52 10.93
CA LEU A 181 10.49 69.80 10.84
C LEU A 181 9.45 70.68 10.16
N ILE A 182 8.83 70.13 9.11
CA ILE A 182 7.74 70.75 8.36
C ILE A 182 6.59 69.74 8.22
N ARG A 183 5.36 70.24 8.39
CA ARG A 183 4.13 69.49 8.11
C ARG A 183 3.65 69.88 6.71
N ILE A 184 3.35 68.90 5.87
CA ILE A 184 3.02 69.06 4.46
C ILE A 184 1.62 68.52 4.22
N GLY A 185 0.74 69.35 3.67
CA GLY A 185 -0.60 68.99 3.22
C GLY A 185 -1.03 69.97 2.12
N GLU A 186 -2.21 70.58 2.28
CA GLU A 186 -2.62 71.73 1.46
C GLU A 186 -1.76 72.99 1.68
N GLU A 187 -1.19 73.12 2.88
CA GLU A 187 -0.14 74.10 3.19
C GLU A 187 1.10 73.39 3.74
N ALA A 188 2.29 73.95 3.48
CA ALA A 188 3.53 73.53 4.14
C ALA A 188 3.81 74.42 5.36
N ARG A 189 3.62 73.89 6.57
CA ARG A 189 3.73 74.63 7.84
C ARG A 189 4.96 74.16 8.64
N LYS A 190 5.91 75.07 8.90
CA LYS A 190 7.09 74.77 9.73
C LYS A 190 6.66 74.51 11.18
N ILE A 191 7.02 73.35 11.73
CA ILE A 191 6.78 73.01 13.14
C ILE A 191 7.93 73.55 14.01
N ARG A 192 9.18 73.21 13.66
CA ARG A 192 10.35 73.43 14.51
C ARG A 192 11.64 73.47 13.68
N ASP A 193 12.60 74.26 14.12
CA ASP A 193 14.01 74.14 13.72
C ASP A 193 14.80 73.55 14.92
N ILE A 194 15.75 72.66 14.67
CA ILE A 194 16.64 72.05 15.69
C ILE A 194 18.09 72.29 15.25
N GLU A 195 18.94 72.79 16.15
CA GLU A 195 20.30 73.25 15.84
C GLU A 195 21.31 72.10 15.73
N LEU A 196 21.08 71.21 14.76
CA LEU A 196 21.98 70.13 14.36
C LEU A 196 22.25 70.23 12.84
N GLY A 197 23.47 70.61 12.47
CA GLY A 197 23.93 70.72 11.07
C GLY A 197 24.55 69.42 10.55
N GLY A 198 25.04 69.45 9.30
CA GLY A 198 25.79 68.34 8.67
C GLY A 198 24.99 67.07 8.31
N VAL A 199 23.80 66.87 8.90
CA VAL A 199 23.01 65.64 8.77
C VAL A 199 22.73 65.26 7.31
N SER A 200 23.07 64.02 6.96
CA SER A 200 23.06 63.46 5.61
C SER A 200 22.14 62.24 5.42
N ALA A 201 21.64 61.65 6.52
CA ALA A 201 20.55 60.65 6.52
C ALA A 201 19.77 60.70 7.85
N VAL A 202 18.45 60.43 7.81
CA VAL A 202 17.57 60.37 9.00
C VAL A 202 16.49 59.31 8.86
N GLN A 203 16.28 58.48 9.88
CA GLN A 203 15.12 57.58 10.00
C GLN A 203 14.37 57.85 11.30
N ARG A 204 13.03 57.96 11.27
CA ARG A 204 12.21 58.36 12.43
C ARG A 204 11.16 57.31 12.81
N ARG A 205 11.05 57.07 14.12
CA ARG A 205 10.04 56.26 14.81
C ARG A 205 9.49 57.13 15.94
N ASP A 206 8.22 57.55 15.83
CA ASP A 206 7.58 58.49 16.75
C ASP A 206 8.38 59.81 16.94
N ASP A 207 8.74 60.10 18.19
CA ASP A 207 9.50 61.28 18.60
C ASP A 207 11.03 61.09 18.50
N LEU A 208 11.50 59.87 18.19
CA LEU A 208 12.93 59.52 18.09
C LEU A 208 13.37 59.38 16.63
N ALA A 209 14.47 60.03 16.30
CA ALA A 209 15.10 59.95 14.98
C ALA A 209 16.55 59.50 15.09
N CYS A 210 16.90 58.40 14.42
CA CYS A 210 18.30 58.07 14.18
C CYS A 210 18.83 58.96 13.04
N VAL A 211 19.92 59.67 13.28
CA VAL A 211 20.52 60.65 12.37
C VAL A 211 22.00 60.31 12.12
N ALA A 212 22.50 60.61 10.93
CA ALA A 212 23.92 60.52 10.59
C ALA A 212 24.46 61.86 10.09
N ASP A 213 25.58 62.32 10.65
CA ASP A 213 26.25 63.58 10.29
C ASP A 213 27.38 63.41 9.23
N GLY A 214 27.59 62.19 8.76
CA GLY A 214 28.67 61.83 7.83
C GLY A 214 29.97 61.37 8.50
N GLN A 215 30.06 61.44 9.84
CA GLN A 215 31.13 60.82 10.64
C GLN A 215 30.57 59.80 11.64
N SER A 216 29.44 60.11 12.28
CA SER A 216 28.81 59.35 13.36
C SER A 216 27.31 59.14 13.16
N TYR A 217 26.78 58.12 13.82
CA TYR A 217 25.34 57.97 14.07
C TYR A 217 24.96 58.59 15.42
N SER A 218 23.71 59.01 15.58
CA SER A 218 23.16 59.48 16.85
C SER A 218 21.66 59.26 16.92
N LEU A 219 21.11 59.06 18.12
CA LEU A 219 19.67 59.14 18.36
C LEU A 219 19.32 60.57 18.81
N LEU A 220 18.33 61.16 18.15
CA LEU A 220 17.82 62.49 18.43
C LEU A 220 16.36 62.39 18.88
N ASP A 221 16.10 62.77 20.12
CA ASP A 221 14.75 63.08 20.60
C ASP A 221 14.31 64.42 20.00
N VAL A 222 13.37 64.34 19.06
CA VAL A 222 12.90 65.47 18.25
C VAL A 222 11.98 66.39 19.06
N VAL A 223 11.38 65.90 20.15
CA VAL A 223 10.48 66.64 21.04
C VAL A 223 11.23 67.32 22.18
N ASN A 224 12.18 66.64 22.82
CA ASN A 224 12.95 67.15 23.96
C ASN A 224 14.36 67.65 23.59
N GLN A 225 14.76 67.57 22.32
CA GLN A 225 16.07 68.01 21.78
C GLN A 225 17.28 67.36 22.46
N ARG A 226 17.17 66.07 22.81
CA ARG A 226 18.26 65.29 23.40
C ARG A 226 19.00 64.52 22.30
N LYS A 227 20.33 64.66 22.24
CA LYS A 227 21.22 63.85 21.39
C LYS A 227 21.88 62.77 22.24
N ILE A 228 21.81 61.52 21.80
CA ILE A 228 22.62 60.40 22.29
C ILE A 228 23.56 60.02 21.14
N GLU A 229 24.86 60.07 21.38
CA GLU A 229 25.88 59.74 20.36
C GLU A 229 26.14 58.24 20.32
N LEU A 230 26.18 57.67 19.11
CA LEU A 230 26.45 56.26 18.87
C LEU A 230 27.86 56.09 18.28
N PHE A 231 28.16 54.91 17.75
CA PHE A 231 29.45 54.60 17.11
C PHE A 231 29.66 55.34 15.77
N PRO A 232 30.92 55.53 15.34
CA PRO A 232 31.24 56.15 14.05
C PRO A 232 30.87 55.26 12.85
N ILE A 233 30.58 55.91 11.72
CA ILE A 233 30.28 55.26 10.44
C ILE A 233 31.55 54.61 9.87
N SER A 234 32.70 55.31 9.95
CA SER A 234 34.01 54.74 9.66
C SER A 234 34.81 54.57 10.94
N SER A 235 35.21 53.34 11.26
CA SER A 235 36.07 53.02 12.41
C SER A 235 37.51 53.57 12.29
N SER A 236 37.85 54.13 11.12
CA SER A 236 39.11 54.85 10.90
C SER A 236 39.05 56.35 11.23
N ALA A 237 37.85 56.91 11.43
CA ALA A 237 37.68 58.28 11.89
C ALA A 237 37.81 58.35 13.42
N GLN A 238 38.92 58.88 13.90
CA GLN A 238 39.00 59.31 15.31
C GLN A 238 38.20 60.61 15.50
N PRO A 239 37.36 60.73 16.54
CA PRO A 239 36.76 62.00 16.89
C PRO A 239 37.83 62.94 17.44
N GLU A 240 38.02 64.10 16.81
CA GLU A 240 38.88 65.14 17.38
C GLU A 240 38.19 65.79 18.60
N PRO A 241 38.88 65.90 19.76
CA PRO A 241 38.30 66.52 20.94
C PRO A 241 38.19 68.03 20.76
N THR A 242 36.97 68.57 20.79
CA THR A 242 36.70 70.00 20.67
C THR A 242 37.11 70.76 21.93
N GLU A 243 38.09 71.66 21.81
CA GLU A 243 38.47 72.56 22.91
C GLU A 243 37.37 73.62 23.18
N PRO A 244 37.03 73.89 24.47
CA PRO A 244 36.11 74.97 24.82
C PRO A 244 36.83 76.34 24.80
N PRO A 245 36.14 77.43 24.38
CA PRO A 245 36.74 78.77 24.35
C PRO A 245 37.00 79.34 25.75
N PRO A 246 38.00 80.23 25.91
CA PRO A 246 38.46 80.70 27.22
C PRO A 246 37.51 81.71 27.88
N GLN A 247 37.36 81.62 29.20
CA GLN A 247 36.71 82.63 30.04
C GLN A 247 37.69 83.28 31.03
N GLN A 248 37.43 84.54 31.38
CA GLN A 248 38.34 85.37 32.17
C GLN A 248 38.16 85.22 33.69
N ILE A 249 39.24 85.58 34.39
CA ILE A 249 39.60 85.22 35.77
C ILE A 249 39.01 86.18 36.85
N ASN A 250 38.87 85.65 38.08
CA ASN A 250 38.83 86.29 39.43
C ASN A 250 37.50 86.41 40.24
N PRO A 251 37.56 86.41 41.61
CA PRO A 251 36.56 85.78 42.52
C PRO A 251 36.25 86.68 43.76
N PRO A 252 36.32 86.23 45.05
CA PRO A 252 35.67 85.16 45.86
C PRO A 252 34.63 85.79 46.88
N PRO A 253 34.28 85.32 48.12
CA PRO A 253 34.62 84.08 48.89
C PRO A 253 33.53 83.40 49.80
N SER A 254 33.69 82.08 50.06
CA SER A 254 33.43 81.32 51.34
C SER A 254 32.03 81.34 52.03
N ARG A 255 31.59 80.38 52.88
CA ARG A 255 32.25 79.33 53.71
C ARG A 255 31.21 78.29 54.24
N GLY A 256 31.64 77.08 54.67
CA GLY A 256 30.82 76.07 55.42
C GLY A 256 30.44 74.82 54.57
N GLU A 257 31.00 73.63 54.81
CA GLU A 257 30.56 72.56 55.76
C GLU A 257 29.28 71.80 55.32
N SER A 258 29.21 70.45 55.24
CA SER A 258 30.18 69.40 55.58
C SER A 258 29.96 68.05 54.85
N ALA A 259 31.03 67.23 54.83
CA ALA A 259 31.17 65.76 54.66
C ALA A 259 29.90 64.86 54.82
N ARG A 260 29.76 63.63 54.28
CA ARG A 260 30.63 62.57 53.65
C ARG A 260 29.68 61.46 53.08
N ARG A 261 29.96 60.46 52.23
CA ARG A 261 31.11 59.71 51.61
C ARG A 261 30.74 59.40 50.11
N SER A 262 31.51 58.84 49.16
CA SER A 262 32.82 58.12 49.06
C SER A 262 32.79 56.57 49.15
N PHE A 263 33.50 55.77 48.34
CA PHE A 263 34.14 55.96 47.02
C PHE A 263 34.52 54.59 46.39
N SER A 264 34.96 54.60 45.12
CA SER A 264 35.40 53.47 44.26
C SER A 264 36.71 52.78 44.70
N ALA A 265 37.05 51.60 44.13
CA ALA A 265 38.20 51.43 43.20
C ALA A 265 38.70 49.96 42.95
N ALA A 266 38.74 49.57 41.67
CA ALA A 266 39.88 49.03 40.88
C ALA A 266 40.67 47.71 41.18
N THR A 267 41.09 47.09 40.06
CA THR A 267 42.34 46.32 39.78
C THR A 267 42.59 44.89 40.32
N SER A 268 42.43 43.91 39.41
CA SER A 268 43.38 42.84 38.98
C SER A 268 44.38 42.18 39.96
N PRO A 269 44.57 40.84 39.83
CA PRO A 269 45.90 40.34 39.45
C PRO A 269 45.90 39.13 38.47
N GLN A 270 47.09 38.76 37.98
CA GLN A 270 47.33 37.63 37.07
C GLN A 270 48.61 36.86 37.47
N ARG A 271 48.54 35.59 37.91
CA ARG A 271 49.63 34.59 37.74
C ARG A 271 49.34 33.14 38.23
N GLN A 272 49.79 32.18 37.42
CA GLN A 272 50.51 30.93 37.77
C GLN A 272 49.95 29.89 38.78
N SER A 273 49.38 28.82 38.20
CA SER A 273 49.89 27.43 38.24
C SER A 273 49.89 26.54 39.50
N ARG A 274 49.43 25.30 39.27
CA ARG A 274 50.01 23.98 39.66
C ARG A 274 49.38 23.22 40.85
N ALA A 275 49.27 21.90 40.63
CA ALA A 275 49.20 20.80 41.60
C ALA A 275 47.89 20.55 42.41
N GLN A 276 47.17 19.51 41.96
CA GLN A 276 46.85 18.28 42.71
C GLN A 276 45.95 18.28 43.97
N GLU A 277 44.93 17.41 43.83
CA GLU A 277 44.52 16.34 44.78
C GLU A 277 43.46 16.60 45.87
N ARG A 278 42.44 15.71 45.83
CA ARG A 278 41.91 14.85 46.92
C ARG A 278 41.46 15.55 48.22
N ASN A 279 40.31 15.21 48.82
CA ASN A 279 39.49 14.01 48.73
C ASN A 279 38.19 14.23 49.55
N PHE A 280 37.12 13.45 49.28
CA PHE A 280 36.12 12.93 50.25
C PHE A 280 35.32 13.94 51.14
N SER A 281 34.06 13.71 51.52
CA SER A 281 33.09 12.62 51.26
C SER A 281 31.75 12.93 51.96
N ALA A 282 30.71 12.14 51.63
CA ALA A 282 29.48 11.91 52.40
C ALA A 282 28.45 13.05 52.47
N GLY A 283 27.14 12.75 52.55
CA GLY A 283 26.50 11.42 52.48
C GLY A 283 25.05 11.42 52.99
N ALA A 284 24.36 10.27 52.86
CA ALA A 284 22.92 10.02 53.15
C ALA A 284 21.95 10.85 52.27
N GLU A 285 21.18 10.33 51.31
CA GLU A 285 20.50 9.03 51.05
C GLU A 285 19.20 8.77 51.85
N HIS A 286 18.07 8.60 51.13
CA HIS A 286 17.26 7.36 50.99
C HIS A 286 16.03 7.69 50.11
N LEU A 287 15.82 7.09 48.92
CA LEU A 287 15.30 5.73 48.60
C LEU A 287 13.78 5.58 48.89
N ARG A 288 12.89 5.22 47.93
CA ARG A 288 12.75 4.00 47.05
C ARG A 288 12.33 2.74 47.84
N PRO A 289 11.57 1.75 47.28
CA PRO A 289 11.64 1.15 45.91
C PRO A 289 10.28 1.06 45.15
N ASP A 290 10.25 1.12 43.80
CA ASP A 290 10.34 0.07 42.75
C ASP A 290 9.02 -0.72 42.50
N SER A 291 8.72 -1.28 41.33
CA SER A 291 9.48 -1.45 40.07
C SER A 291 8.57 -1.05 38.85
N SER A 292 8.63 -1.49 37.59
CA SER A 292 9.39 -2.51 36.81
C SER A 292 9.17 -2.24 35.30
N SER A 293 10.04 -2.60 34.34
CA SER A 293 11.43 -3.12 34.41
C SER A 293 12.24 -2.71 33.12
N PRO A 294 12.99 -3.53 32.30
CA PRO A 294 14.15 -2.99 31.56
C PRO A 294 14.17 -3.16 30.01
N TRP A 295 15.05 -2.41 29.32
CA TRP A 295 16.15 -2.86 28.42
C TRP A 295 16.80 -1.65 27.67
N PRO A 296 18.05 -1.72 27.13
CA PRO A 296 19.04 -0.70 27.49
C PRO A 296 19.73 0.06 26.33
N ALA A 297 20.43 1.14 26.69
CA ALA A 297 21.42 1.81 25.85
C ALA A 297 22.76 1.05 25.75
N ARG A 298 23.59 1.37 24.75
CA ARG A 298 24.94 0.81 24.55
C ARG A 298 26.04 1.85 24.79
N SER A 299 27.12 1.42 25.43
CA SER A 299 28.40 2.12 25.49
C SER A 299 29.53 1.22 24.95
N SER A 300 30.70 1.81 24.67
CA SER A 300 31.88 1.11 24.13
C SER A 300 32.71 0.39 25.21
N SER A 301 33.38 -0.70 24.84
CA SER A 301 34.47 -1.30 25.61
C SER A 301 35.64 -1.75 24.71
N ARG A 302 36.78 -2.07 25.33
CA ARG A 302 38.12 -2.35 24.74
C ARG A 302 38.60 -3.77 25.12
N GLN A 303 39.85 -4.09 24.73
CA GLN A 303 40.72 -5.18 25.24
C GLN A 303 40.49 -6.57 24.60
N GLU A 304 41.49 -7.46 24.43
CA GLU A 304 42.97 -7.36 24.42
C GLU A 304 43.59 -8.62 23.74
N GLY A 305 44.86 -8.61 23.35
CA GLY A 305 45.61 -9.80 22.90
C GLY A 305 47.07 -9.52 22.47
N PRO A 306 48.07 -10.41 22.69
CA PRO A 306 49.47 -9.96 22.81
C PRO A 306 50.56 -10.71 21.97
N THR A 307 51.82 -10.26 22.18
CA THR A 307 53.13 -10.94 21.99
C THR A 307 53.78 -11.14 20.59
N ALA A 308 54.87 -10.38 20.38
CA ALA A 308 56.27 -10.85 20.17
C ALA A 308 56.96 -10.92 18.76
N THR A 309 58.14 -10.28 18.74
CA THR A 309 59.44 -10.60 18.07
C THR A 309 59.79 -10.24 16.61
N ALA A 310 61.03 -9.69 16.47
CA ALA A 310 61.94 -9.60 15.31
C ALA A 310 61.60 -8.60 14.16
N ALA A 311 62.55 -7.90 13.50
CA ALA A 311 63.95 -7.50 13.81
C ALA A 311 64.36 -6.25 12.91
N PRO A 312 65.63 -5.78 12.77
CA PRO A 312 65.97 -4.41 13.19
C PRO A 312 66.66 -3.48 12.15
N SER A 313 66.75 -2.17 12.44
CA SER A 313 67.91 -1.31 12.05
C SER A 313 67.90 0.09 12.71
N SER A 314 69.09 0.60 13.03
CA SER A 314 69.45 1.97 13.47
C SER A 314 71.01 2.08 13.50
N PRO A 315 71.68 3.25 13.67
CA PRO A 315 71.17 4.61 13.94
C PRO A 315 71.79 5.75 13.06
N THR A 316 71.49 7.00 13.46
CA THR A 316 72.07 8.33 13.13
C THR A 316 73.61 8.42 12.92
N PRO A 317 74.18 9.40 12.15
CA PRO A 317 74.29 10.82 12.62
C PRO A 317 74.43 11.99 11.59
N GLY A 318 74.03 13.21 12.05
CA GLY A 318 74.54 14.55 11.61
C GLY A 318 74.08 15.07 10.24
N SER A 319 73.78 16.36 10.00
CA SER A 319 73.85 17.61 10.82
C SER A 319 72.91 18.68 10.19
N ARG A 320 72.91 20.03 10.39
CA ARG A 320 73.90 20.99 10.92
C ARG A 320 73.25 22.32 11.44
N GLU A 321 73.80 23.48 11.05
CA GLU A 321 73.54 24.87 11.47
C GLU A 321 72.24 25.52 10.90
N GLY A 322 71.72 26.63 11.44
CA GLY A 322 72.16 27.38 12.64
C GLY A 322 71.47 28.76 12.80
N SER A 323 71.71 29.46 13.92
CA SER A 323 71.13 30.80 14.20
C SER A 323 72.02 31.68 15.09
N PRO A 324 72.14 32.98 14.76
CA PRO A 324 72.50 34.08 15.69
C PRO A 324 71.51 35.27 15.57
N THR A 325 71.38 36.27 16.48
CA THR A 325 71.71 36.51 17.91
C THR A 325 70.78 37.66 18.40
N LYS A 326 70.95 38.22 19.63
CA LYS A 326 70.17 39.37 20.14
C LYS A 326 71.02 40.29 21.03
N ASN A 327 70.80 41.62 20.96
CA ASN A 327 71.17 42.74 21.89
C ASN A 327 71.74 43.97 21.15
N PRO A 328 71.76 45.21 21.73
CA PRO A 328 71.04 45.75 22.89
C PRO A 328 70.22 47.04 22.54
N SER A 329 70.08 47.99 23.47
CA SER A 329 69.14 49.13 23.46
C SER A 329 69.78 50.54 23.37
N ALA A 330 68.97 51.54 22.97
CA ALA A 330 69.20 53.01 22.98
C ALA A 330 70.27 53.53 21.98
N ASP A 331 70.04 54.60 21.21
CA ASP A 331 69.86 55.98 21.70
C ASP A 331 68.98 56.88 20.78
N ASN A 332 68.82 58.16 21.12
CA ASN A 332 68.04 59.16 20.38
C ASN A 332 68.70 59.66 19.10
N SER A 333 67.89 59.87 18.04
CA SER A 333 68.09 60.95 17.05
C SER A 333 66.82 61.17 16.23
N ALA A 334 66.37 62.43 16.14
CA ALA A 334 65.22 62.81 15.32
C ALA A 334 65.67 63.39 13.97
N ARG A 335 65.07 62.93 12.85
CA ARG A 335 64.74 63.77 11.67
C ARG A 335 63.93 63.06 10.58
N THR A 336 62.69 63.53 10.42
CA THR A 336 62.02 63.97 9.17
C THR A 336 61.95 63.09 7.91
N SER A 337 60.83 63.31 7.19
CA SER A 337 60.55 63.03 5.76
C SER A 337 60.43 61.57 5.31
N GLY A 338 59.21 61.22 4.90
CA GLY A 338 58.82 59.92 4.34
C GLY A 338 57.31 59.82 4.09
N GLU A 339 56.65 60.95 3.81
CA GLU A 339 55.19 61.03 3.68
C GLU A 339 54.77 60.62 2.26
N ALA A 340 54.26 59.40 2.12
CA ALA A 340 53.47 59.01 0.95
C ALA A 340 52.11 59.73 1.01
N PRO A 341 51.59 60.26 -0.12
CA PRO A 341 50.37 61.04 -0.10
C PRO A 341 49.20 60.18 0.37
N ARG A 342 48.52 60.64 1.44
CA ARG A 342 47.23 60.10 1.84
C ARG A 342 46.22 60.49 0.76
N GLU A 343 45.73 59.51 0.00
CA GLU A 343 44.55 59.73 -0.83
C GLU A 343 43.39 60.19 0.06
N PRO A 344 42.56 61.16 -0.38
CA PRO A 344 41.43 61.63 0.40
C PRO A 344 40.41 60.50 0.50
N VAL A 345 40.32 59.88 1.68
CA VAL A 345 39.36 58.80 1.97
C VAL A 345 37.96 59.33 1.74
N LYS A 346 37.27 58.82 0.71
CA LYS A 346 35.86 59.12 0.48
C LYS A 346 35.06 58.67 1.71
N PRO A 347 34.19 59.52 2.30
CA PRO A 347 33.38 59.13 3.44
C PRO A 347 32.46 57.97 3.05
N LEU A 348 32.25 57.05 3.98
CA LEU A 348 31.34 55.93 3.80
C LEU A 348 29.88 56.44 3.81
N PRO A 349 29.00 55.93 2.93
CA PRO A 349 27.59 56.31 2.97
C PRO A 349 26.93 55.80 4.26
N PRO A 350 26.20 56.64 5.01
CA PRO A 350 25.46 56.20 6.19
C PRO A 350 24.22 55.39 5.77
N ASN A 351 24.15 54.12 6.17
CA ASN A 351 22.93 53.32 6.01
C ASN A 351 22.18 53.31 7.35
N ILE A 352 20.93 53.77 7.32
CA ILE A 352 20.00 53.73 8.45
C ILE A 352 18.70 53.10 7.97
N VAL A 353 18.39 51.90 8.45
CA VAL A 353 17.10 51.23 8.23
C VAL A 353 16.50 50.80 9.58
N SER A 354 15.22 50.45 9.64
CA SER A 354 14.54 50.16 10.91
C SER A 354 13.67 48.90 10.81
N PRO A 355 14.22 47.72 11.17
CA PRO A 355 13.56 46.42 10.95
C PRO A 355 12.39 46.13 11.91
N THR A 356 12.32 46.82 13.05
CA THR A 356 11.14 46.78 13.92
C THR A 356 10.80 48.19 14.38
N PRO A 357 9.59 48.46 14.92
CA PRO A 357 9.23 49.76 15.47
C PRO A 357 10.16 50.28 16.58
N ASN A 358 10.95 49.38 17.21
CA ASN A 358 11.80 49.65 18.36
C ASN A 358 13.31 49.59 18.06
N GLU A 359 13.72 49.30 16.81
CA GLU A 359 15.11 49.05 16.45
C GLU A 359 15.53 49.76 15.16
N PHE A 360 16.80 50.14 15.09
CA PHE A 360 17.51 50.60 13.91
C PHE A 360 18.66 49.64 13.58
N LEU A 361 18.84 49.32 12.30
CA LEU A 361 20.02 48.62 11.78
C LEU A 361 20.92 49.66 11.09
N LEU A 362 22.15 49.76 11.58
CA LEU A 362 23.15 50.77 11.19
C LEU A 362 24.43 50.10 10.71
N THR A 363 25.11 50.64 9.69
CA THR A 363 26.35 50.04 9.16
C THR A 363 27.60 50.79 9.55
N THR A 364 28.62 50.07 10.03
CA THR A 364 29.97 50.60 10.32
C THR A 364 31.03 49.79 9.56
N GLY A 365 32.19 50.39 9.27
CA GLY A 365 33.29 49.73 8.57
C GLY A 365 34.52 50.62 8.39
N THR A 366 35.43 50.24 7.49
CA THR A 366 36.69 50.97 7.24
C THR A 366 36.72 51.66 5.88
N LYS A 367 36.50 50.91 4.80
CA LYS A 367 36.51 51.36 3.39
C LYS A 367 35.38 50.70 2.60
N LEU A 368 34.96 51.31 1.50
CA LEU A 368 33.98 50.75 0.54
C LEU A 368 34.39 49.39 -0.06
N SER A 369 35.68 49.04 -0.05
CA SER A 369 36.24 47.77 -0.54
C SER A 369 36.57 46.77 0.56
N GLU A 370 36.23 47.05 1.82
CA GLU A 370 36.50 46.20 2.98
C GLU A 370 35.16 45.79 3.61
N PRO A 371 35.08 44.65 4.34
CA PRO A 371 33.84 44.16 4.94
C PRO A 371 33.14 45.20 5.82
N GLY A 372 31.81 45.23 5.75
CA GLY A 372 30.94 46.08 6.56
C GLY A 372 30.23 45.30 7.66
N VAL A 373 29.93 45.93 8.79
CA VAL A 373 29.20 45.31 9.90
C VAL A 373 27.89 46.06 10.16
N GLY A 374 26.78 45.32 10.17
CA GLY A 374 25.46 45.78 10.57
C GLY A 374 25.22 45.57 12.07
N MET A 375 24.84 46.64 12.77
CA MET A 375 24.58 46.69 14.21
C MET A 375 23.10 47.01 14.46
N PHE A 376 22.42 46.23 15.29
CA PHE A 376 21.03 46.51 15.73
C PHE A 376 21.04 47.30 17.04
N VAL A 377 20.46 48.50 17.00
CA VAL A 377 20.40 49.45 18.12
C VAL A 377 18.93 49.73 18.48
N ASN A 378 18.58 49.69 19.76
CA ASN A 378 17.23 50.02 20.22
C ASN A 378 16.96 51.54 20.29
N LEU A 379 15.79 51.93 20.78
CA LEU A 379 15.40 53.33 20.98
C LEU A 379 16.21 54.04 22.08
N GLU A 380 16.82 53.28 22.99
CA GLU A 380 17.65 53.78 24.09
C GLU A 380 19.12 54.04 23.68
N GLY A 381 19.61 53.38 22.62
CA GLY A 381 20.99 53.46 22.12
C GLY A 381 21.86 52.23 22.41
N ASP A 382 21.32 51.20 23.04
CA ASP A 382 21.99 49.93 23.33
C ASP A 382 21.94 48.96 22.13
N VAL A 383 22.97 48.13 21.98
CA VAL A 383 23.03 47.06 20.96
C VAL A 383 22.30 45.83 21.45
N VAL A 384 21.25 45.40 20.73
CA VAL A 384 20.28 44.40 21.23
C VAL A 384 20.30 43.03 20.52
N ARG A 385 20.95 42.91 19.35
CA ARG A 385 21.09 41.63 18.62
C ARG A 385 22.54 41.34 18.23
N GLY A 386 22.78 40.13 17.71
CA GLY A 386 24.02 39.80 17.02
C GLY A 386 24.23 40.65 15.75
N THR A 387 25.48 40.73 15.29
CA THR A 387 25.89 41.56 14.15
C THR A 387 25.76 40.84 12.81
N ILE A 388 25.35 41.54 11.75
CA ILE A 388 25.39 41.04 10.37
C ILE A 388 26.72 41.44 9.72
N GLU A 389 27.34 40.55 8.95
CA GLU A 389 28.59 40.80 8.21
C GLU A 389 28.32 40.86 6.70
N PHE A 390 28.68 41.98 6.06
CA PHE A 390 28.59 42.20 4.62
C PHE A 390 29.97 42.06 3.96
N SER A 391 30.01 41.52 2.74
CA SER A 391 31.28 41.17 2.06
C SER A 391 32.18 42.37 1.77
N THR A 392 31.57 43.48 1.37
CA THR A 392 32.13 44.82 1.37
C THR A 392 31.11 45.78 2.01
N TYR A 393 31.56 46.96 2.42
CA TYR A 393 30.67 47.95 3.02
C TYR A 393 29.55 48.35 2.05
N PRO A 394 28.26 48.22 2.44
CA PRO A 394 27.14 48.41 1.52
C PRO A 394 26.97 49.86 1.05
N GLU A 395 26.84 50.03 -0.27
CA GLU A 395 26.57 51.32 -0.91
C GLU A 395 25.12 51.78 -0.75
N SER A 396 24.19 50.82 -0.62
CA SER A 396 22.80 51.03 -0.21
C SER A 396 22.31 49.81 0.56
N LEU A 397 21.39 50.03 1.49
CA LEU A 397 20.76 49.02 2.33
C LEU A 397 19.25 49.20 2.31
N VAL A 398 18.52 48.13 1.99
CA VAL A 398 17.05 48.08 2.04
C VAL A 398 16.61 46.86 2.83
N LEU A 399 15.47 46.97 3.50
CA LEU A 399 14.81 45.84 4.16
C LEU A 399 13.63 45.40 3.32
N ASP A 400 13.38 44.10 3.29
CA ASP A 400 12.17 43.52 2.71
C ASP A 400 11.55 42.53 3.69
N GLY A 401 10.24 42.66 3.92
CA GLY A 401 9.50 41.95 4.98
C GLY A 401 9.49 42.69 6.32
N SER A 402 8.42 42.42 7.09
CA SER A 402 8.01 43.04 8.36
C SER A 402 7.50 44.51 8.29
N SER A 403 6.35 44.74 8.93
CA SER A 403 5.78 46.06 9.24
C SER A 403 5.51 47.04 8.07
N GLN A 404 4.73 46.63 7.05
CA GLN A 404 4.12 47.65 6.16
C GLN A 404 2.69 47.42 5.63
N ASP A 405 2.20 46.19 5.38
CA ASP A 405 0.84 46.00 4.82
C ASP A 405 -0.06 44.99 5.59
N ASP A 406 0.47 43.90 6.14
CA ASP A 406 -0.39 42.79 6.60
C ASP A 406 -0.92 42.96 8.04
N SER A 407 -2.13 43.49 8.14
CA SER A 407 -2.92 43.58 9.38
C SER A 407 -3.87 42.40 9.60
N SER A 408 -3.77 41.33 8.79
CA SER A 408 -4.71 40.21 8.78
C SER A 408 -4.19 38.91 9.42
N SER A 409 -2.87 38.75 9.57
CA SER A 409 -2.23 37.54 10.09
C SER A 409 -2.02 37.57 11.61
N GLY A 410 -2.86 36.84 12.34
CA GLY A 410 -2.93 36.84 13.82
C GLY A 410 -1.82 36.08 14.58
N SER A 411 -0.55 36.22 14.19
CA SER A 411 0.60 35.62 14.92
C SER A 411 1.91 36.36 14.60
N GLY A 412 2.39 37.21 15.52
CA GLY A 412 3.47 38.17 15.27
C GLY A 412 4.92 37.66 15.27
N ASP A 413 5.15 36.35 15.37
CA ASP A 413 6.49 35.75 15.53
C ASP A 413 7.09 35.13 14.25
N ASP A 414 6.32 35.02 13.15
CA ASP A 414 6.63 34.12 12.02
C ASP A 414 6.98 34.84 10.67
N ALA A 415 7.10 36.17 10.67
CA ALA A 415 7.22 36.96 9.44
C ALA A 415 8.67 37.09 8.93
N GLU A 416 9.02 36.35 7.87
CA GLU A 416 10.41 36.23 7.40
C GLU A 416 11.06 37.55 6.92
N GLY A 417 12.07 38.01 7.65
CA GLY A 417 12.72 39.31 7.46
C GLY A 417 14.07 39.23 6.73
N TYR A 418 14.21 39.96 5.61
CA TYR A 418 15.42 40.00 4.80
C TYR A 418 16.06 41.40 4.74
N VAL A 419 17.39 41.42 4.70
CA VAL A 419 18.22 42.58 4.37
C VAL A 419 18.75 42.40 2.96
N LEU A 420 18.61 43.43 2.14
CA LEU A 420 19.17 43.51 0.79
C LEU A 420 20.24 44.60 0.77
N ALA A 421 21.49 44.20 0.56
CA ALA A 421 22.65 45.06 0.57
C ALA A 421 23.26 45.17 -0.84
N LEU A 422 23.41 46.39 -1.37
CA LEU A 422 24.15 46.62 -2.61
C LEU A 422 25.64 46.66 -2.28
N VAL A 423 26.38 45.64 -2.70
CA VAL A 423 27.79 45.43 -2.37
C VAL A 423 28.64 45.19 -3.62
N ASN A 424 29.95 45.37 -3.47
CA ASN A 424 30.94 45.06 -4.49
C ASN A 424 31.55 43.67 -4.24
N GLN A 425 31.56 42.81 -5.27
CA GLN A 425 32.12 41.46 -5.22
C GLN A 425 33.18 41.28 -6.30
N GLU A 426 34.39 40.87 -5.91
CA GLU A 426 35.48 40.55 -6.84
C GLU A 426 35.39 39.09 -7.30
N THR A 427 35.09 38.89 -8.58
CA THR A 427 35.00 37.57 -9.21
C THR A 427 35.98 37.49 -10.37
N ASN A 428 36.91 36.52 -10.34
CA ASN A 428 37.95 36.33 -11.37
C ASN A 428 38.79 37.59 -11.67
N GLY A 429 39.06 38.43 -10.67
CA GLY A 429 39.81 39.68 -10.83
C GLY A 429 39.01 40.83 -11.49
N LYS A 430 37.70 40.68 -11.63
CA LYS A 430 36.77 41.76 -11.99
C LYS A 430 35.90 42.09 -10.79
N ASN A 431 35.81 43.37 -10.45
CA ASN A 431 34.90 43.85 -9.41
C ASN A 431 33.52 44.15 -10.02
N SER A 432 32.46 43.62 -9.44
CA SER A 432 31.09 43.73 -9.93
C SER A 432 30.11 44.04 -8.80
N LYS A 433 29.10 44.86 -9.07
CA LYS A 433 28.01 45.12 -8.12
C LYS A 433 27.01 43.96 -8.14
N VAL A 434 26.63 43.53 -6.94
CA VAL A 434 25.64 42.46 -6.70
C VAL A 434 24.74 42.86 -5.54
N ILE A 435 23.53 42.31 -5.49
CA ILE A 435 22.70 42.40 -4.29
C ILE A 435 23.01 41.18 -3.43
N GLU A 436 23.48 41.43 -2.21
CA GLU A 436 23.70 40.43 -1.18
C GLU A 436 22.46 40.38 -0.28
N ALA A 437 21.81 39.21 -0.23
CA ALA A 437 20.58 39.00 0.51
C ALA A 437 20.82 38.06 1.71
N GLN A 438 20.49 38.52 2.91
CA GLN A 438 20.62 37.80 4.19
C GLN A 438 19.35 37.91 5.02
N ARG A 439 19.09 36.94 5.90
CA ARG A 439 18.05 37.04 6.93
C ARG A 439 18.55 37.80 8.17
N TRP A 440 17.68 38.60 8.79
CA TRP A 440 17.98 39.32 10.05
C TRP A 440 17.19 38.82 11.27
N ASP A 441 16.28 37.89 11.04
CA ASP A 441 15.38 37.27 12.02
C ASP A 441 15.90 35.91 12.55
N VAL A 442 17.09 35.47 12.11
CA VAL A 442 17.69 34.17 12.44
C VAL A 442 18.99 34.33 13.24
N ASP A 443 19.31 33.35 14.10
CA ASP A 443 20.53 33.33 14.92
C ASP A 443 21.83 33.45 14.07
N PRO A 444 22.85 34.21 14.53
CA PRO A 444 24.06 34.49 13.73
C PRO A 444 24.83 33.26 13.22
N SER A 445 24.72 32.11 13.89
CA SER A 445 25.33 30.84 13.45
C SER A 445 24.69 30.25 12.19
N GLU A 446 23.43 30.59 11.89
CA GLU A 446 22.70 30.10 10.72
C GLU A 446 22.62 31.15 9.60
N VAL A 447 22.83 32.44 9.92
CA VAL A 447 22.87 33.55 8.94
C VAL A 447 23.84 33.26 7.77
N HIS A 448 25.01 32.67 8.06
CA HIS A 448 25.99 32.24 7.04
C HIS A 448 25.42 31.23 6.01
N ALA A 449 24.42 30.42 6.37
CA ALA A 449 23.73 29.50 5.46
C ALA A 449 22.57 30.17 4.69
N SER A 450 22.06 31.30 5.19
CA SER A 450 21.00 32.10 4.53
C SER A 450 21.53 33.06 3.44
N ARG A 451 22.85 33.32 3.44
CA ARG A 451 23.51 34.31 2.58
C ARG A 451 23.41 33.92 1.11
N SER A 452 22.82 34.80 0.31
CA SER A 452 22.59 34.60 -1.13
C SER A 452 22.94 35.84 -1.94
N TRP A 453 23.07 35.65 -3.26
CA TRP A 453 23.59 36.66 -4.19
C TRP A 453 22.66 36.77 -5.39
N LEU A 454 22.42 37.99 -5.85
CA LEU A 454 21.67 38.27 -7.07
C LEU A 454 22.52 39.14 -8.01
N SER A 455 22.88 38.53 -9.14
CA SER A 455 23.70 39.12 -10.21
C SER A 455 22.95 40.23 -10.94
N ILE A 456 23.51 41.45 -10.94
CA ILE A 456 22.90 42.60 -11.63
C ILE A 456 23.19 42.57 -13.16
N ASN A 457 24.30 41.95 -13.56
CA ASN A 457 24.85 42.03 -14.92
C ASN A 457 24.63 40.76 -15.75
N ALA A 458 23.39 40.52 -16.19
CA ALA A 458 23.08 39.40 -17.08
C ALA A 458 23.49 39.64 -18.56
N THR A 459 23.44 40.88 -19.07
CA THR A 459 23.44 41.15 -20.52
C THR A 459 24.06 42.49 -20.98
N SER A 460 25.38 42.66 -20.83
CA SER A 460 26.27 43.51 -21.67
C SER A 460 27.75 43.29 -21.34
N GLN A 461 28.69 43.70 -22.21
CA GLN A 461 30.15 43.53 -21.99
C GLN A 461 30.89 44.85 -21.64
N ASP A 462 30.17 45.96 -21.52
CA ASP A 462 30.73 47.32 -21.47
C ASP A 462 31.08 47.76 -20.04
N VAL A 463 32.18 47.21 -19.51
CA VAL A 463 32.63 47.41 -18.12
C VAL A 463 33.45 48.70 -17.95
N THR A 464 32.87 49.87 -18.26
CA THR A 464 33.56 51.17 -18.13
C THR A 464 32.83 52.25 -17.31
N GLU A 465 31.51 52.19 -17.12
CA GLU A 465 30.76 53.21 -16.38
C GLU A 465 29.86 52.62 -15.29
N THR A 466 30.39 52.44 -14.08
CA THR A 466 29.66 51.93 -12.90
C THR A 466 28.81 53.00 -12.18
N SER A 467 28.34 54.01 -12.92
CA SER A 467 27.55 55.14 -12.40
C SER A 467 26.04 54.89 -12.52
N GLY A 468 25.25 55.42 -11.58
CA GLY A 468 23.80 55.26 -11.57
C GLY A 468 23.34 53.83 -11.25
N VAL A 469 23.82 53.29 -10.12
CA VAL A 469 23.36 52.01 -9.56
C VAL A 469 22.88 52.26 -8.14
N GLY A 470 21.69 51.77 -7.80
CA GLY A 470 21.15 51.93 -6.46
C GLY A 470 19.95 51.03 -6.18
N LEU A 471 19.76 50.73 -4.89
CA LEU A 471 18.67 49.93 -4.36
C LEU A 471 17.78 50.82 -3.49
N ARG A 472 16.45 50.76 -3.68
CA ARG A 472 15.49 51.66 -3.02
C ARG A 472 14.16 50.97 -2.72
N LEU A 473 13.58 51.23 -1.55
CA LEU A 473 12.20 50.86 -1.23
C LEU A 473 11.24 51.82 -1.96
N ALA A 474 10.24 51.29 -2.67
CA ALA A 474 9.18 52.07 -3.31
C ALA A 474 8.14 52.55 -2.29
N THR A 475 7.49 53.69 -2.56
CA THR A 475 6.45 54.25 -1.69
C THR A 475 5.15 53.43 -1.69
N THR A 476 4.85 52.68 -2.75
CA THR A 476 3.77 51.65 -2.75
C THR A 476 4.30 50.30 -3.18
N THR A 477 3.84 49.23 -2.52
CA THR A 477 3.96 47.86 -2.99
C THR A 477 3.26 47.70 -4.35
N SER A 478 3.86 46.93 -5.25
CA SER A 478 3.32 46.61 -6.58
C SER A 478 2.98 45.13 -6.65
N GLN A 479 1.83 44.78 -7.24
CA GLN A 479 1.46 43.39 -7.49
C GLN A 479 1.90 43.00 -8.90
N LEU A 480 2.70 41.94 -9.00
CA LEU A 480 3.24 41.41 -10.26
C LEU A 480 2.68 40.01 -10.53
N ALA A 481 2.31 39.75 -11.78
CA ALA A 481 1.90 38.43 -12.24
C ALA A 481 3.12 37.53 -12.47
N ALA A 482 3.34 36.58 -11.55
CA ALA A 482 4.23 35.45 -11.71
C ALA A 482 3.50 34.32 -12.47
N ASN A 483 3.29 34.55 -13.77
CA ASN A 483 2.54 33.64 -14.66
C ASN A 483 3.19 32.24 -14.77
N GLU A 484 4.43 32.06 -14.33
CA GLU A 484 5.08 30.75 -14.18
C GLU A 484 4.43 29.91 -13.06
N ILE A 485 3.99 30.52 -11.96
CA ILE A 485 3.27 29.83 -10.87
C ILE A 485 1.91 29.36 -11.38
N LYS A 486 1.20 30.24 -12.10
CA LYS A 486 -0.05 29.90 -12.81
C LYS A 486 0.18 28.73 -13.75
N HIS A 487 1.27 28.78 -14.53
CA HIS A 487 1.62 27.74 -15.50
C HIS A 487 1.90 26.38 -14.84
N SER A 488 2.63 26.32 -13.73
CA SER A 488 2.95 25.05 -13.06
C SER A 488 1.73 24.42 -12.39
N LEU A 489 0.91 25.23 -11.68
CA LEU A 489 -0.15 24.72 -10.80
C LEU A 489 -1.51 24.49 -11.47
N ARG A 490 -1.85 25.21 -12.55
CA ARG A 490 -3.14 25.04 -13.25
C ARG A 490 -3.37 23.59 -13.66
N LEU A 491 -4.53 23.02 -13.32
CA LEU A 491 -4.87 21.68 -13.80
C LEU A 491 -5.20 21.75 -15.30
N ARG A 492 -4.78 20.71 -16.02
CA ARG A 492 -5.10 20.45 -17.42
C ARG A 492 -5.34 18.97 -17.64
N ARG A 493 -6.10 18.65 -18.69
CA ARG A 493 -6.32 17.27 -19.11
C ARG A 493 -5.04 16.68 -19.69
N LEU A 494 -4.59 15.56 -19.14
CA LEU A 494 -3.53 14.74 -19.71
C LEU A 494 -4.05 14.05 -20.99
N LYS A 495 -3.34 14.21 -22.10
CA LYS A 495 -3.69 13.61 -23.39
C LYS A 495 -2.89 12.33 -23.62
N LEU A 496 -3.52 11.16 -23.48
CA LEU A 496 -2.88 9.86 -23.68
C LEU A 496 -2.80 9.51 -25.18
N ASP A 497 -3.95 9.62 -25.87
CA ASP A 497 -4.08 9.34 -27.30
C ASP A 497 -4.15 10.60 -28.15
N ASN A 498 -3.61 10.50 -29.37
CA ASN A 498 -3.55 11.61 -30.33
C ASN A 498 -4.91 11.91 -31.00
N GLU A 499 -5.96 11.09 -30.79
CA GLU A 499 -7.22 11.20 -31.54
C GLU A 499 -8.07 12.41 -31.12
N ARG A 500 -8.06 12.80 -29.83
CA ARG A 500 -8.79 13.98 -29.33
C ARG A 500 -7.90 15.23 -29.33
N THR A 501 -7.78 15.85 -30.51
CA THR A 501 -6.96 17.06 -30.69
C THR A 501 -7.62 18.33 -30.14
N GLN A 502 -8.93 18.52 -30.31
CA GLN A 502 -9.68 19.70 -29.86
C GLN A 502 -10.38 19.49 -28.50
N PRO A 503 -10.41 20.49 -27.61
CA PRO A 503 -11.10 20.44 -26.32
C PRO A 503 -12.62 20.68 -26.47
N ASP A 504 -13.42 19.84 -25.81
CA ASP A 504 -14.88 19.99 -25.74
C ASP A 504 -15.30 21.26 -24.94
N ASP A 505 -16.51 21.78 -25.16
CA ASP A 505 -17.09 22.91 -24.42
C ASP A 505 -16.95 22.80 -22.88
N ALA A 506 -17.08 21.59 -22.35
CA ALA A 506 -16.92 21.31 -20.92
C ALA A 506 -15.45 21.36 -20.47
N GLU A 507 -14.51 20.94 -21.32
CA GLU A 507 -13.07 21.03 -21.08
C GLU A 507 -12.63 22.50 -21.11
N ASN A 508 -13.15 23.29 -22.05
CA ASN A 508 -12.89 24.74 -22.14
C ASN A 508 -13.41 25.51 -20.91
N ARG A 509 -14.62 25.22 -20.43
CA ARG A 509 -15.15 25.83 -19.19
C ARG A 509 -14.28 25.50 -17.98
N ARG A 510 -13.89 24.23 -17.82
CA ARG A 510 -13.01 23.83 -16.72
C ARG A 510 -11.63 24.46 -16.83
N ASN A 511 -11.03 24.55 -18.02
CA ASN A 511 -9.74 25.24 -18.21
C ASN A 511 -9.79 26.69 -17.69
N VAL A 512 -10.88 27.42 -17.93
CA VAL A 512 -11.08 28.81 -17.44
C VAL A 512 -11.26 28.84 -15.91
N GLU A 513 -11.97 27.87 -15.32
CA GLU A 513 -12.12 27.76 -13.86
C GLU A 513 -10.79 27.44 -13.16
N GLU A 514 -10.01 26.51 -13.70
CA GLU A 514 -8.68 26.10 -13.19
C GLU A 514 -7.64 27.22 -13.38
N ASP A 515 -7.69 27.98 -14.48
CA ASP A 515 -6.83 29.16 -14.67
C ASP A 515 -7.16 30.29 -13.70
N ARG A 516 -8.46 30.53 -13.45
CA ARG A 516 -8.90 31.51 -12.44
C ARG A 516 -8.50 31.08 -11.02
N PHE A 517 -8.52 29.79 -10.73
CA PHE A 517 -8.02 29.25 -9.47
C PHE A 517 -6.49 29.45 -9.35
N ALA A 518 -5.73 29.08 -10.36
CA ALA A 518 -4.27 29.19 -10.36
C ALA A 518 -3.78 30.66 -10.30
N SER A 519 -4.48 31.59 -10.96
CA SER A 519 -4.19 33.04 -10.88
C SER A 519 -4.23 33.59 -9.44
N ARG A 520 -5.01 33.00 -8.52
CA ARG A 520 -5.03 33.42 -7.09
C ARG A 520 -3.65 33.34 -6.42
N PHE A 521 -2.78 32.47 -6.90
CA PHE A 521 -1.44 32.22 -6.33
C PHE A 521 -0.31 32.82 -7.19
N ALA A 522 -0.65 33.43 -8.33
CA ALA A 522 0.30 34.02 -9.25
C ALA A 522 0.64 35.49 -8.92
N GLN A 523 -0.01 36.09 -7.92
CA GLN A 523 0.28 37.47 -7.51
C GLN A 523 1.45 37.48 -6.51
N VAL A 524 2.56 38.11 -6.89
CA VAL A 524 3.72 38.32 -6.01
C VAL A 524 3.89 39.81 -5.76
N HIS A 525 4.17 40.19 -4.51
CA HIS A 525 4.31 41.60 -4.13
C HIS A 525 5.77 42.04 -4.27
N ALA A 526 5.98 43.23 -4.85
CA ALA A 526 7.28 43.84 -5.06
C ALA A 526 7.34 45.20 -4.35
N SER A 527 8.33 45.34 -3.47
CA SER A 527 8.57 46.48 -2.58
C SER A 527 9.85 47.23 -2.95
N VAL A 528 10.84 46.54 -3.53
CA VAL A 528 12.20 47.04 -3.75
C VAL A 528 12.51 47.23 -5.23
N LEU A 529 12.98 48.42 -5.58
CA LEU A 529 13.45 48.80 -6.90
C LEU A 529 14.99 48.77 -6.96
N LEU A 530 15.51 48.17 -8.02
CA LEU A 530 16.89 48.32 -8.47
C LEU A 530 16.90 49.22 -9.70
N TYR A 531 17.82 50.18 -9.74
CA TYR A 531 18.22 50.88 -10.96
C TYR A 531 19.69 50.61 -11.28
N HIS A 532 20.01 50.45 -12.56
CA HIS A 532 21.36 50.19 -13.06
C HIS A 532 21.52 50.74 -14.48
N GLY A 533 22.23 51.86 -14.61
CA GLY A 533 22.42 52.55 -15.90
C GLY A 533 21.10 53.07 -16.46
N SER A 534 20.65 52.52 -17.60
CA SER A 534 19.35 52.83 -18.24
C SER A 534 18.20 51.92 -17.80
N ARG A 535 18.46 50.91 -16.95
CA ARG A 535 17.50 49.88 -16.55
C ARG A 535 16.90 50.17 -15.17
N ILE A 536 15.61 49.90 -15.02
CA ILE A 536 14.91 49.76 -13.73
C ILE A 536 14.25 48.39 -13.70
N SER A 537 14.42 47.66 -12.60
CA SER A 537 13.88 46.33 -12.38
C SER A 537 13.38 46.20 -10.93
N TRP A 538 12.28 45.50 -10.71
CA TRP A 538 11.87 45.09 -9.37
C TRP A 538 12.79 43.97 -8.85
N VAL A 539 13.14 44.04 -7.57
CA VAL A 539 13.79 42.95 -6.83
C VAL A 539 12.68 42.21 -6.07
N VAL A 540 12.38 40.98 -6.50
CA VAL A 540 11.15 40.27 -6.11
C VAL A 540 11.50 38.98 -5.40
N ARG A 541 10.84 38.65 -4.28
CA ARG A 541 10.98 37.35 -3.62
C ARG A 541 10.63 36.23 -4.58
N ASN A 542 11.54 35.27 -4.71
CA ASN A 542 11.37 34.12 -5.59
C ASN A 542 10.56 33.04 -4.87
N ALA A 543 9.34 32.75 -5.34
CA ALA A 543 8.47 31.77 -4.70
C ALA A 543 9.13 30.37 -4.68
N LEU A 544 8.98 29.64 -3.55
CA LEU A 544 9.62 28.34 -3.34
C LEU A 544 9.32 27.33 -4.47
N ILE A 545 8.10 27.39 -5.04
CA ILE A 545 7.73 26.57 -6.20
C ILE A 545 8.63 26.81 -7.42
N LEU A 546 8.98 28.06 -7.72
CA LEU A 546 9.82 28.38 -8.88
C LEU A 546 11.26 27.96 -8.65
N GLN A 547 11.80 28.17 -7.44
CA GLN A 547 13.14 27.70 -7.05
C GLN A 547 13.27 26.18 -7.22
N LEU A 548 12.31 25.42 -6.68
CA LEU A 548 12.35 23.95 -6.68
C LEU A 548 11.97 23.35 -8.04
N ASP A 549 11.01 23.94 -8.77
CA ASP A 549 10.64 23.48 -10.12
C ASP A 549 11.79 23.69 -11.10
N HIS A 550 12.46 24.84 -11.05
CA HIS A 550 13.65 25.11 -11.85
C HIS A 550 14.77 24.10 -11.55
N GLN A 551 15.01 23.75 -10.27
CA GLN A 551 15.97 22.69 -9.92
C GLN A 551 15.55 21.31 -10.48
N LEU A 552 14.26 20.97 -10.48
CA LEU A 552 13.78 19.74 -11.13
C LEU A 552 13.91 19.79 -12.66
N ASN A 553 13.72 20.95 -13.29
CA ASN A 553 13.92 21.13 -14.72
C ASN A 553 15.41 21.01 -15.11
N GLN A 554 16.33 21.56 -14.30
CA GLN A 554 17.79 21.36 -14.46
C GLN A 554 18.22 19.89 -14.36
N ALA A 555 17.45 19.04 -13.67
CA ALA A 555 17.71 17.60 -13.65
C ALA A 555 17.47 16.94 -15.02
N VAL A 556 16.67 17.55 -15.90
CA VAL A 556 16.27 16.98 -17.20
C VAL A 556 17.24 17.42 -18.31
N LYS A 557 18.23 16.57 -18.59
CA LYS A 557 19.30 16.85 -19.55
C LYS A 557 18.95 16.27 -20.93
N ARG A 558 18.69 17.15 -21.89
CA ARG A 558 18.50 16.84 -23.32
C ARG A 558 19.87 16.75 -24.02
N GLY A 559 20.06 15.76 -24.89
CA GLY A 559 21.28 15.62 -25.70
C GLY A 559 21.50 16.79 -26.67
N ALA A 560 22.77 17.12 -26.96
CA ALA A 560 23.18 18.33 -27.69
C ALA A 560 22.66 18.47 -29.14
N THR A 561 22.06 17.41 -29.71
CA THR A 561 21.34 17.46 -30.98
C THR A 561 19.85 17.74 -30.72
N ALA A 562 19.46 19.01 -30.72
CA ALA A 562 18.10 19.48 -30.38
C ALA A 562 16.95 18.88 -31.22
N SER A 563 17.26 18.19 -32.33
CA SER A 563 16.31 17.57 -33.25
C SER A 563 15.93 16.11 -32.94
N SER A 564 16.44 15.49 -31.87
CA SER A 564 16.13 14.08 -31.54
C SER A 564 15.86 13.82 -30.07
N ALA A 565 14.61 13.45 -29.75
CA ALA A 565 14.13 13.16 -28.39
C ALA A 565 14.66 11.85 -27.79
N THR A 566 15.44 11.06 -28.52
CA THR A 566 15.98 9.76 -28.09
C THR A 566 17.00 9.87 -26.95
N ASN A 567 17.68 11.01 -26.84
CA ASN A 567 18.76 11.26 -25.88
C ASN A 567 18.30 12.07 -24.66
N LEU A 568 17.16 11.69 -24.06
CA LEU A 568 16.74 12.20 -22.76
C LEU A 568 17.51 11.50 -21.63
N THR A 569 17.99 12.28 -20.65
CA THR A 569 18.65 11.78 -19.43
C THR A 569 18.18 12.59 -18.22
N ILE A 570 18.11 11.96 -17.05
CA ILE A 570 17.60 12.59 -15.82
C ILE A 570 18.64 12.43 -14.72
N ASP A 571 19.00 13.55 -14.07
CA ASP A 571 19.95 13.60 -12.98
C ASP A 571 19.29 13.23 -11.65
N VAL A 572 19.37 11.94 -11.31
CA VAL A 572 18.81 11.34 -10.08
C VAL A 572 19.29 12.08 -8.82
N HIS A 573 20.52 12.61 -8.79
CA HIS A 573 21.03 13.30 -7.61
C HIS A 573 20.37 14.67 -7.37
N ILE A 574 20.00 15.38 -8.44
CA ILE A 574 19.28 16.66 -8.33
C ILE A 574 17.84 16.41 -7.89
N ALA A 575 17.13 15.50 -8.58
CA ALA A 575 15.75 15.14 -8.22
C ALA A 575 15.65 14.59 -6.77
N GLN A 576 16.60 13.75 -6.35
CA GLN A 576 16.63 13.26 -4.97
C GLN A 576 16.97 14.36 -3.95
N ARG A 577 17.83 15.34 -4.28
CA ARG A 577 18.13 16.47 -3.39
C ARG A 577 16.87 17.29 -3.10
N VAL A 578 16.09 17.61 -4.13
CA VAL A 578 14.81 18.33 -4.01
C VAL A 578 13.77 17.50 -3.24
N ALA A 579 13.65 16.21 -3.53
CA ALA A 579 12.72 15.33 -2.80
C ALA A 579 13.09 15.18 -1.30
N ASN A 580 14.37 15.29 -0.96
CA ASN A 580 14.85 15.25 0.42
C ASN A 580 14.71 16.59 1.16
N SER A 581 14.88 17.75 0.49
CA SER A 581 14.79 19.06 1.16
C SER A 581 13.38 19.38 1.64
N ILE A 582 12.35 18.94 0.90
CA ILE A 582 10.94 19.09 1.28
C ILE A 582 10.45 18.02 2.29
N ARG A 583 11.31 17.08 2.69
CA ARG A 583 10.88 15.90 3.47
C ARG A 583 10.70 16.24 4.95
N GLY A 584 9.44 16.27 5.38
CA GLY A 584 9.08 16.60 6.77
C GLY A 584 8.83 18.09 7.01
N GLN A 585 8.75 18.90 5.95
CA GLN A 585 8.22 20.25 6.03
C GLN A 585 6.68 20.19 6.13
N GLU A 586 6.11 20.94 7.07
CA GLU A 586 4.67 21.15 7.17
C GLU A 586 4.28 22.45 6.45
N PRO A 587 3.22 22.46 5.62
CA PRO A 587 2.83 23.66 4.87
C PRO A 587 2.20 24.72 5.78
N LYS A 588 2.71 25.96 5.74
CA LYS A 588 2.14 27.10 6.48
C LYS A 588 0.96 27.74 5.72
N THR A 589 1.00 27.77 4.39
CA THR A 589 -0.02 28.42 3.53
C THR A 589 -0.68 27.46 2.52
N GLU A 590 -1.78 27.89 1.89
CA GLU A 590 -2.44 27.17 0.77
C GLU A 590 -1.45 26.97 -0.40
N LEU A 591 -0.59 27.97 -0.67
CA LEU A 591 0.46 27.87 -1.69
C LEU A 591 1.57 26.88 -1.29
N ASP A 592 1.97 26.81 -0.02
CA ASP A 592 2.94 25.80 0.44
C ASP A 592 2.39 24.39 0.29
N PHE A 593 1.12 24.17 0.63
CA PHE A 593 0.47 22.86 0.47
C PHE A 593 0.48 22.41 -0.99
N LEU A 594 0.10 23.31 -1.91
CA LEU A 594 0.13 23.05 -3.36
C LEU A 594 1.58 22.84 -3.84
N THR A 595 2.52 23.67 -3.42
CA THR A 595 3.95 23.60 -3.78
C THR A 595 4.59 22.28 -3.34
N LEU A 596 4.50 21.94 -2.05
CA LEU A 596 5.11 20.73 -1.50
C LEU A 596 4.49 19.46 -2.09
N THR A 597 3.23 19.52 -2.53
CA THR A 597 2.56 18.41 -3.23
C THR A 597 3.05 18.31 -4.69
N TYR A 598 2.97 19.41 -5.45
CA TYR A 598 3.39 19.49 -6.84
C TYR A 598 4.87 19.11 -7.04
N ILE A 599 5.78 19.67 -6.23
CA ILE A 599 7.22 19.38 -6.32
C ILE A 599 7.51 17.91 -5.98
N ARG A 600 6.84 17.33 -4.98
CA ARG A 600 7.00 15.92 -4.61
C ARG A 600 6.49 14.99 -5.71
N GLN A 601 5.34 15.31 -6.30
CA GLN A 601 4.79 14.61 -7.46
C GLN A 601 5.77 14.66 -8.65
N LYS A 602 6.23 15.86 -9.05
CA LYS A 602 7.18 16.01 -10.18
C LYS A 602 8.53 15.35 -9.93
N ALA A 603 9.08 15.44 -8.71
CA ALA A 603 10.30 14.72 -8.34
C ALA A 603 10.13 13.20 -8.42
N SER A 604 9.01 12.67 -7.93
CA SER A 604 8.71 11.23 -8.03
C SER A 604 8.54 10.75 -9.48
N LEU A 605 7.91 11.57 -10.32
CA LEU A 605 7.70 11.33 -11.74
C LEU A 605 9.03 11.29 -12.51
N LEU A 606 9.97 12.18 -12.18
CA LEU A 606 11.31 12.20 -12.78
C LEU A 606 12.16 10.99 -12.34
N LEU A 607 12.10 10.61 -11.05
CA LEU A 607 12.80 9.43 -10.53
C LEU A 607 12.26 8.13 -11.15
N PHE A 608 10.93 8.01 -11.28
CA PHE A 608 10.29 6.88 -11.94
C PHE A 608 10.55 6.88 -13.46
N GLY A 609 10.44 8.03 -14.12
CA GLY A 609 10.74 8.20 -15.54
C GLY A 609 12.18 7.82 -15.90
N ASN A 610 13.14 8.10 -15.01
CA ASN A 610 14.51 7.60 -15.17
C ASN A 610 14.59 6.07 -15.17
N LEU A 611 13.87 5.37 -14.28
CA LEU A 611 13.82 3.91 -14.31
C LEU A 611 13.19 3.37 -15.60
N VAL A 612 12.11 4.00 -16.09
CA VAL A 612 11.51 3.62 -17.39
C VAL A 612 12.53 3.78 -18.52
N LEU A 613 13.22 4.92 -18.61
CA LEU A 613 14.26 5.18 -19.63
C LEU A 613 15.50 4.25 -19.50
N GLN A 614 15.86 3.81 -18.30
CA GLN A 614 16.91 2.80 -18.10
C GLN A 614 16.44 1.40 -18.54
N THR A 615 15.19 1.05 -18.22
CA THR A 615 14.55 -0.22 -18.58
C THR A 615 14.42 -0.37 -20.10
N MET A 616 14.01 0.68 -20.81
CA MET A 616 13.98 0.75 -22.27
C MET A 616 15.32 0.43 -22.93
N ARG A 617 16.41 0.88 -22.30
CA ARG A 617 17.79 0.64 -22.77
C ARG A 617 18.31 -0.76 -22.37
N GLY A 618 17.45 -1.62 -21.82
CA GLY A 618 17.79 -2.98 -21.38
C GLY A 618 18.57 -3.05 -20.07
N PHE A 619 18.79 -1.93 -19.37
CA PHE A 619 19.58 -1.91 -18.14
C PHE A 619 18.74 -2.29 -16.93
N ILE A 620 19.22 -3.28 -16.16
CA ILE A 620 18.78 -3.51 -14.79
C ILE A 620 19.36 -2.41 -13.90
N SER A 621 18.49 -1.66 -13.23
CA SER A 621 18.86 -0.57 -12.33
C SER A 621 19.33 -1.11 -10.98
N TYR A 622 20.15 -0.36 -10.24
CA TYR A 622 20.55 -0.77 -8.91
C TYR A 622 19.37 -0.79 -7.93
N GLU A 623 19.33 -1.79 -7.06
CA GLU A 623 18.29 -1.99 -6.02
C GLU A 623 18.03 -0.73 -5.16
N HIS A 624 19.05 0.11 -4.95
CA HIS A 624 18.90 1.35 -4.21
C HIS A 624 18.16 2.44 -4.99
N ASP A 625 18.27 2.49 -6.32
CA ASP A 625 17.53 3.43 -7.17
C ASP A 625 16.08 2.99 -7.37
N LYS A 626 15.85 1.67 -7.49
CA LYS A 626 14.50 1.08 -7.46
C LYS A 626 13.75 1.53 -6.21
N ARG A 627 14.36 1.36 -5.02
CA ARG A 627 13.77 1.77 -3.73
C ARG A 627 13.58 3.29 -3.61
N ARG A 628 14.53 4.10 -4.07
CA ARG A 628 14.37 5.58 -4.09
C ARG A 628 13.16 6.01 -4.92
N ALA A 629 12.96 5.41 -6.09
CA ALA A 629 11.80 5.70 -6.92
C ALA A 629 10.51 5.14 -6.30
N GLU A 630 10.53 3.94 -5.69
CA GLU A 630 9.40 3.37 -4.96
C GLU A 630 8.93 4.26 -3.81
N ASP A 631 9.85 4.64 -2.91
CA ASP A 631 9.60 5.53 -1.77
C ASP A 631 9.08 6.90 -2.24
N ALA A 632 9.70 7.49 -3.26
CA ALA A 632 9.29 8.77 -3.82
C ALA A 632 7.92 8.71 -4.49
N LEU A 633 7.60 7.63 -5.22
CA LEU A 633 6.33 7.46 -5.92
C LEU A 633 5.17 7.22 -4.93
N ILE A 634 5.39 6.41 -3.89
CA ILE A 634 4.41 6.20 -2.81
C ILE A 634 4.19 7.52 -2.05
N ALA A 635 5.25 8.27 -1.72
CA ALA A 635 5.13 9.55 -1.01
C ALA A 635 4.58 10.70 -1.87
N GLY A 636 4.79 10.65 -3.18
CA GLY A 636 4.35 11.65 -4.15
C GLY A 636 2.85 11.66 -4.40
N GLU A 637 2.18 10.53 -4.27
CA GLU A 637 0.72 10.41 -4.44
C GLU A 637 0.20 10.93 -5.80
N VAL A 638 0.94 10.64 -6.88
CA VAL A 638 0.51 10.93 -8.26
C VAL A 638 -0.71 10.07 -8.63
N ASP A 639 -1.62 10.54 -9.49
CA ASP A 639 -2.71 9.68 -10.01
C ASP A 639 -2.12 8.41 -10.66
N PRO A 640 -2.52 7.19 -10.23
CA PRO A 640 -2.04 5.94 -10.82
C PRO A 640 -2.20 5.88 -12.34
N ARG A 641 -3.26 6.45 -12.91
CA ARG A 641 -3.54 6.48 -14.36
C ARG A 641 -2.39 7.16 -15.13
N THR A 642 -1.86 8.26 -14.58
CA THR A 642 -0.69 8.98 -15.12
C THR A 642 0.55 8.10 -15.12
N ILE A 643 0.81 7.38 -14.03
CA ILE A 643 1.99 6.50 -13.89
C ILE A 643 1.88 5.27 -14.81
N LEU A 644 0.70 4.65 -14.88
CA LEU A 644 0.42 3.52 -15.76
C LEU A 644 0.60 3.88 -17.24
N SER A 645 0.25 5.12 -17.64
CA SER A 645 0.47 5.60 -19.00
C SER A 645 1.94 5.64 -19.43
N LEU A 646 2.89 5.67 -18.48
CA LEU A 646 4.33 5.62 -18.75
C LEU A 646 4.90 4.19 -18.82
N VAL A 647 4.08 3.19 -18.49
CA VAL A 647 4.48 1.77 -18.49
C VAL A 647 3.76 1.05 -19.62
N PRO A 648 4.44 0.73 -20.75
CA PRO A 648 3.82 -0.07 -21.80
C PRO A 648 3.39 -1.44 -21.27
N ARG A 649 2.48 -2.11 -22.00
CA ARG A 649 1.56 -3.16 -21.50
C ARG A 649 0.52 -2.68 -20.49
N LEU A 650 0.88 -1.87 -19.49
CA LEU A 650 -0.07 -1.40 -18.47
C LEU A 650 -0.84 -0.13 -18.87
N ALA A 651 -0.30 0.67 -19.80
CA ALA A 651 -0.97 1.87 -20.32
C ALA A 651 -2.35 1.58 -20.94
N GLY A 652 -2.59 0.36 -21.44
CA GLY A 652 -3.88 -0.07 -21.98
C GLY A 652 -4.94 -0.42 -20.91
N GLU A 653 -4.57 -0.44 -19.63
CA GLU A 653 -5.49 -0.69 -18.50
C GLU A 653 -6.04 0.61 -17.88
N VAL A 654 -5.84 1.76 -18.54
CA VAL A 654 -6.20 3.08 -18.01
C VAL A 654 -7.59 3.53 -18.47
N GLU A 655 -8.55 3.66 -17.54
CA GLU A 655 -9.84 4.30 -17.80
C GLU A 655 -9.74 5.82 -17.57
N GLU A 656 -9.75 6.62 -18.67
CA GLU A 656 -9.81 8.09 -18.61
C GLU A 656 -11.10 8.63 -17.95
N GLY A 657 -12.21 7.89 -18.06
CA GLY A 657 -13.52 8.36 -17.62
C GLY A 657 -14.18 9.39 -18.55
N THR A 658 -15.31 9.96 -18.12
CA THR A 658 -16.08 10.95 -18.91
C THR A 658 -15.42 12.32 -19.00
N HIS A 659 -14.52 12.64 -18.06
CA HIS A 659 -13.90 13.97 -17.95
C HIS A 659 -12.40 13.97 -18.28
N GLY A 660 -11.78 12.80 -18.49
CA GLY A 660 -10.33 12.66 -18.65
C GLY A 660 -9.57 12.81 -17.33
N ILE A 661 -8.25 12.56 -17.37
CA ILE A 661 -7.37 12.66 -16.21
C ILE A 661 -6.88 14.12 -16.09
N TRP A 662 -7.10 14.77 -14.94
CA TRP A 662 -6.68 16.16 -14.71
C TRP A 662 -5.46 16.23 -13.79
N VAL A 663 -4.41 16.90 -14.25
CA VAL A 663 -3.07 16.91 -13.65
C VAL A 663 -2.50 18.33 -13.75
N PRO A 664 -1.70 18.83 -12.78
CA PRO A 664 -1.04 20.13 -12.90
C PRO A 664 -0.21 20.21 -14.19
N GLN A 665 -0.30 21.32 -14.93
CA GLN A 665 0.29 21.43 -16.25
C GLN A 665 1.82 21.17 -16.24
N GLY A 666 2.55 21.63 -15.22
CA GLY A 666 3.99 21.34 -15.12
C GLY A 666 4.35 19.86 -14.89
N LEU A 667 3.40 19.05 -14.41
CA LEU A 667 3.48 17.58 -14.46
C LEU A 667 3.14 17.07 -15.86
N THR A 668 2.08 17.57 -16.49
CA THR A 668 1.67 17.20 -17.87
C THR A 668 2.79 17.45 -18.89
N ASP A 669 3.54 18.55 -18.77
CA ASP A 669 4.76 18.83 -19.56
C ASP A 669 5.84 17.76 -19.33
N THR A 670 5.98 17.28 -18.09
CA THR A 670 6.94 16.23 -17.72
C THR A 670 6.50 14.86 -18.24
N VAL A 671 5.21 14.51 -18.15
CA VAL A 671 4.64 13.25 -18.67
C VAL A 671 4.74 13.22 -20.19
N THR A 672 4.36 14.29 -20.89
CA THR A 672 4.41 14.36 -22.35
C THR A 672 5.85 14.31 -22.88
N LEU A 673 6.81 14.94 -22.19
CA LEU A 673 8.24 14.80 -22.50
C LEU A 673 8.73 13.36 -22.33
N LEU A 674 8.31 12.67 -21.27
CA LEU A 674 8.62 11.24 -21.06
C LEU A 674 7.94 10.37 -22.13
N HIS A 675 6.67 10.59 -22.47
CA HIS A 675 5.98 9.89 -23.57
C HIS A 675 6.68 10.09 -24.92
N GLN A 676 7.16 11.29 -25.23
CA GLN A 676 7.92 11.56 -26.45
C GLN A 676 9.24 10.77 -26.45
N ALA A 677 9.98 10.75 -25.33
CA ALA A 677 11.21 9.96 -25.22
C ALA A 677 10.94 8.44 -25.27
N ILE A 678 9.82 7.96 -24.71
CA ILE A 678 9.42 6.55 -24.76
C ILE A 678 9.01 6.14 -26.18
N ARG A 679 8.21 6.96 -26.88
CA ARG A 679 7.81 6.72 -28.27
C ARG A 679 8.99 6.82 -29.24
N ALA A 680 9.94 7.75 -29.02
CA ALA A 680 11.13 7.91 -29.86
C ALA A 680 12.24 6.88 -29.57
N GLY A 681 12.36 6.42 -28.32
CA GLY A 681 13.31 5.39 -27.90
C GLY A 681 12.82 3.95 -28.09
N GLY A 682 11.61 3.76 -28.64
CA GLY A 682 11.11 2.44 -29.03
C GLY A 682 11.95 1.79 -30.15
N PRO A 683 11.76 0.48 -30.42
CA PRO A 683 12.57 -0.26 -31.38
C PRO A 683 12.43 0.30 -32.80
N SER A 684 13.41 1.09 -33.21
CA SER A 684 13.63 1.47 -34.61
C SER A 684 13.90 0.21 -35.42
N PHE A 685 13.26 0.08 -36.58
CA PHE A 685 13.29 -1.09 -37.49
C PHE A 685 14.67 -1.40 -38.14
N SER A 686 15.77 -0.92 -37.54
CA SER A 686 17.09 -0.75 -38.17
C SER A 686 18.28 -1.20 -37.30
N SER A 687 18.07 -1.94 -36.22
CA SER A 687 19.14 -2.63 -35.47
C SER A 687 18.78 -4.09 -35.26
N GLY A 688 19.75 -4.99 -35.43
CA GLY A 688 19.50 -6.44 -35.56
C GLY A 688 19.18 -7.20 -34.26
N ASP A 689 19.38 -6.57 -33.10
CA ASP A 689 19.14 -7.19 -31.80
C ASP A 689 17.68 -6.99 -31.34
N ASN A 690 16.82 -7.94 -31.69
CA ASN A 690 15.40 -7.98 -31.32
C ASN A 690 15.16 -8.30 -29.83
N ALA A 691 15.77 -7.53 -28.93
CA ALA A 691 15.47 -7.57 -27.51
C ALA A 691 14.13 -6.85 -27.23
N ASN A 692 13.06 -7.62 -27.03
CA ASN A 692 11.80 -7.05 -26.54
C ASN A 692 12.00 -6.59 -25.08
N TRP A 693 12.28 -5.30 -24.88
CA TRP A 693 12.54 -4.75 -23.56
C TRP A 693 11.34 -4.85 -22.59
N GLU A 694 10.14 -5.06 -23.13
CA GLU A 694 8.89 -5.33 -22.38
C GLU A 694 8.80 -6.76 -21.81
N ASP A 695 9.79 -7.64 -22.04
CA ASP A 695 9.79 -9.01 -21.51
C ASP A 695 9.69 -8.99 -19.97
N PRO A 696 8.65 -9.61 -19.36
CA PRO A 696 8.54 -9.75 -17.91
C PRO A 696 9.78 -10.38 -17.25
N LYS A 697 10.55 -11.20 -17.96
CA LYS A 697 11.77 -11.86 -17.46
C LYS A 697 13.03 -11.01 -17.61
N GLY A 698 12.95 -9.89 -18.33
CA GLY A 698 14.04 -8.93 -18.51
C GLY A 698 14.01 -7.78 -17.50
N ALA A 699 14.68 -6.68 -17.86
CA ALA A 699 14.76 -5.48 -17.03
C ALA A 699 13.38 -4.91 -16.65
N TYR A 700 12.35 -5.08 -17.48
CA TYR A 700 11.00 -4.61 -17.22
C TYR A 700 10.34 -5.25 -15.99
N GLY A 701 10.50 -6.56 -15.79
CA GLY A 701 10.02 -7.21 -14.56
C GLY A 701 10.79 -6.82 -13.31
N ASP A 702 12.11 -6.71 -13.44
CA ASP A 702 13.02 -6.48 -12.31
C ASP A 702 13.08 -5.01 -11.86
N ASN A 703 12.94 -4.04 -12.78
CA ASN A 703 12.90 -2.61 -12.46
C ASN A 703 11.48 -2.11 -12.16
N LEU A 704 10.48 -2.49 -12.97
CA LEU A 704 9.17 -1.84 -12.98
C LEU A 704 8.08 -2.68 -12.29
N LEU A 705 7.89 -3.95 -12.65
CA LEU A 705 6.72 -4.72 -12.18
C LEU A 705 6.62 -4.83 -10.65
N GLN A 706 7.72 -5.07 -9.93
CA GLN A 706 7.69 -5.14 -8.46
C GLN A 706 7.41 -3.78 -7.80
N LEU A 707 7.95 -2.70 -8.36
CA LEU A 707 7.72 -1.33 -7.88
C LEU A 707 6.26 -0.93 -8.10
N VAL A 708 5.75 -1.10 -9.32
CA VAL A 708 4.35 -0.81 -9.67
C VAL A 708 3.38 -1.70 -8.86
N LYS A 709 3.70 -2.99 -8.62
CA LYS A 709 2.89 -3.86 -7.74
C LYS A 709 2.69 -3.23 -6.36
N ARG A 710 3.79 -2.82 -5.69
CA ARG A 710 3.75 -2.25 -4.34
C ARG A 710 3.04 -0.89 -4.33
N TYR A 711 3.28 -0.06 -5.34
CA TYR A 711 2.62 1.23 -5.53
C TYR A 711 1.09 1.08 -5.67
N LEU A 712 0.62 0.20 -6.56
CA LEU A 712 -0.80 -0.08 -6.76
C LEU A 712 -1.45 -0.71 -5.51
N ILE A 713 -0.73 -1.59 -4.79
CA ILE A 713 -1.20 -2.11 -3.48
C ILE A 713 -1.30 -1.00 -2.43
N SER A 714 -0.43 0.01 -2.46
CA SER A 714 -0.53 1.19 -1.59
C SER A 714 -1.78 2.01 -1.91
N TRP A 715 -2.01 2.31 -3.19
CA TRP A 715 -3.20 3.01 -3.67
C TRP A 715 -4.49 2.25 -3.36
N ARG A 716 -4.53 0.93 -3.56
CA ARG A 716 -5.71 0.09 -3.29
C ARG A 716 -6.16 0.10 -1.82
N LYS A 717 -5.30 0.49 -0.87
CA LYS A 717 -5.67 0.72 0.53
C LYS A 717 -6.43 2.03 0.76
N LYS A 718 -6.36 2.98 -0.17
CA LYS A 718 -7.11 4.26 -0.16
C LYS A 718 -8.52 4.15 -0.76
N LYS A 719 -8.97 2.93 -1.10
CA LYS A 719 -10.32 2.69 -1.59
C LYS A 719 -11.36 2.99 -0.52
N GLY A 720 -12.38 3.78 -0.84
CA GLY A 720 -13.35 4.32 0.10
C GLY A 720 -12.92 5.62 0.82
N PHE A 721 -11.78 6.21 0.46
CA PHE A 721 -11.38 7.53 0.96
C PHE A 721 -11.88 8.62 0.01
N GLY A 722 -12.82 9.46 0.46
CA GLY A 722 -13.43 10.54 -0.34
C GLY A 722 -12.50 11.70 -0.76
N SER A 723 -11.18 11.54 -0.60
CA SER A 723 -10.15 12.44 -1.13
C SER A 723 -9.65 12.03 -2.52
N VAL A 724 -10.11 10.89 -3.07
CA VAL A 724 -9.71 10.39 -4.40
C VAL A 724 -10.69 10.90 -5.46
N ALA A 725 -10.23 11.77 -6.36
CA ALA A 725 -11.00 12.16 -7.55
C ALA A 725 -11.18 10.98 -8.51
N ASP A 726 -12.30 10.95 -9.26
CA ASP A 726 -12.67 9.86 -10.17
C ASP A 726 -12.56 8.45 -9.56
N GLU A 727 -12.95 8.27 -8.29
CA GLU A 727 -12.70 7.05 -7.50
C GLU A 727 -12.93 5.75 -8.28
N THR A 728 -14.06 5.64 -8.98
CA THR A 728 -14.41 4.44 -9.76
C THR A 728 -13.48 4.17 -10.94
N GLN A 729 -12.99 5.19 -11.63
CA GLN A 729 -12.11 5.04 -12.80
C GLN A 729 -10.66 4.81 -12.36
N VAL A 730 -10.23 5.49 -11.29
CA VAL A 730 -8.94 5.24 -10.65
C VAL A 730 -8.88 3.79 -10.15
N PHE A 731 -9.87 3.31 -9.39
CA PHE A 731 -9.80 1.94 -8.84
C PHE A 731 -10.07 0.83 -9.83
N ARG A 732 -10.80 1.05 -10.92
CA ARG A 732 -10.81 0.12 -12.06
C ARG A 732 -9.43 0.01 -12.71
N SER A 733 -8.78 1.15 -12.99
CA SER A 733 -7.44 1.17 -13.59
C SER A 733 -6.40 0.51 -12.67
N VAL A 734 -6.48 0.77 -11.36
CA VAL A 734 -5.60 0.17 -10.34
C VAL A 734 -5.86 -1.33 -10.18
N ASP A 735 -7.11 -1.79 -10.10
CA ASP A 735 -7.43 -3.21 -10.02
C ASP A 735 -6.99 -3.97 -11.29
N ALA A 736 -7.22 -3.39 -12.49
CA ALA A 736 -6.87 -3.98 -13.78
C ALA A 736 -5.35 -4.10 -13.93
N ALA A 737 -4.62 -2.99 -13.74
CA ALA A 737 -3.17 -3.00 -13.83
C ALA A 737 -2.51 -3.85 -12.73
N LEU A 738 -3.05 -3.88 -11.51
CA LEU A 738 -2.51 -4.74 -10.44
C LEU A 738 -2.70 -6.23 -10.78
N LEU A 739 -3.85 -6.60 -11.33
CA LEU A 739 -4.10 -7.96 -11.81
C LEU A 739 -3.15 -8.31 -12.98
N HIS A 740 -3.02 -7.44 -13.98
CA HIS A 740 -2.11 -7.62 -15.11
C HIS A 740 -0.64 -7.79 -14.63
N VAL A 741 -0.16 -6.91 -13.73
CA VAL A 741 1.18 -7.01 -13.10
C VAL A 741 1.37 -8.34 -12.38
N LEU A 742 0.39 -8.79 -11.59
CA LEU A 742 0.47 -10.06 -10.84
C LEU A 742 0.48 -11.28 -11.79
N LEU A 743 -0.28 -11.24 -12.88
CA LEU A 743 -0.28 -12.27 -13.92
C LEU A 743 1.06 -12.31 -14.67
N MET A 744 1.61 -11.15 -15.07
CA MET A 744 2.95 -11.05 -15.69
C MET A 744 4.05 -11.62 -14.80
N LEU A 745 4.03 -11.30 -13.51
CA LEU A 745 4.96 -11.84 -12.52
C LEU A 745 4.76 -13.37 -12.31
N ASP A 746 3.51 -13.87 -12.38
CA ASP A 746 3.22 -15.30 -12.21
C ASP A 746 3.75 -16.16 -13.36
N THR A 747 3.79 -15.65 -14.60
CA THR A 747 4.41 -16.36 -15.75
C THR A 747 5.91 -16.65 -15.59
N GLN A 748 6.55 -16.06 -14.58
CA GLN A 748 7.95 -16.29 -14.22
C GLN A 748 8.11 -17.45 -13.23
N THR A 749 7.03 -17.93 -12.62
CA THR A 749 7.05 -18.93 -11.54
C THR A 749 6.90 -20.36 -12.07
N THR A 750 8.02 -21.10 -12.15
CA THR A 750 8.08 -22.45 -12.75
C THR A 750 7.35 -23.54 -11.95
N SER A 751 7.05 -23.32 -10.67
CA SER A 751 6.38 -24.29 -9.81
C SER A 751 4.86 -24.29 -10.05
N ARG A 752 4.28 -25.41 -10.47
CA ARG A 752 2.81 -25.62 -10.47
C ARG A 752 2.36 -26.14 -9.10
N GLY A 753 1.14 -25.81 -8.68
CA GLY A 753 0.58 -26.22 -7.38
C GLY A 753 -0.02 -25.07 -6.56
N PRO A 754 -0.59 -25.40 -5.38
CA PRO A 754 -1.42 -24.49 -4.58
C PRO A 754 -0.66 -23.28 -4.00
N ALA A 755 -1.36 -22.15 -3.89
CA ALA A 755 -0.85 -20.91 -3.34
C ALA A 755 -0.52 -21.00 -1.84
N ALA A 756 0.77 -21.17 -1.49
CA ALA A 756 1.23 -21.06 -0.12
C ALA A 756 1.20 -19.61 0.39
N GLN A 757 1.00 -19.41 1.69
CA GLN A 757 0.95 -18.06 2.29
C GLN A 757 2.26 -17.30 2.05
N GLY A 758 2.16 -16.01 1.71
CA GLY A 758 3.32 -15.18 1.36
C GLY A 758 3.88 -15.38 -0.06
N THR A 759 3.29 -16.27 -0.89
CA THR A 759 3.63 -16.36 -2.31
C THR A 759 2.86 -15.36 -3.16
N LEU A 760 3.39 -15.02 -4.33
CA LEU A 760 2.72 -14.18 -5.33
C LEU A 760 1.31 -14.67 -5.69
N ARG A 761 1.07 -15.99 -5.73
CA ARG A 761 -0.25 -16.55 -5.99
C ARG A 761 -1.23 -16.35 -4.83
N ALA A 762 -0.74 -16.30 -3.60
CA ALA A 762 -1.57 -15.92 -2.46
C ALA A 762 -1.92 -14.43 -2.50
N GLU A 763 -1.02 -13.55 -2.96
CA GLU A 763 -1.33 -12.14 -3.23
C GLU A 763 -2.37 -11.99 -4.35
N LEU A 764 -2.22 -12.73 -5.46
CA LEU A 764 -3.15 -12.76 -6.60
C LEU A 764 -4.56 -13.23 -6.18
N ASN A 765 -4.63 -14.34 -5.43
CA ASN A 765 -5.90 -14.84 -4.92
C ASN A 765 -6.53 -13.86 -3.90
N ASP A 766 -5.75 -13.24 -3.01
CA ASP A 766 -6.22 -12.21 -2.06
C ASP A 766 -6.74 -10.94 -2.77
N VAL A 767 -6.12 -10.53 -3.88
CA VAL A 767 -6.58 -9.40 -4.70
C VAL A 767 -7.97 -9.68 -5.28
N VAL A 768 -8.17 -10.88 -5.85
CA VAL A 768 -9.44 -11.31 -6.47
C VAL A 768 -10.54 -11.58 -5.43
N ASP A 769 -10.19 -12.21 -4.31
CA ASP A 769 -11.11 -12.52 -3.21
C ASP A 769 -11.67 -11.23 -2.56
N LYS A 770 -10.86 -10.17 -2.44
CA LYS A 770 -11.26 -8.85 -1.90
C LYS A 770 -12.14 -8.02 -2.85
N GLY A 771 -12.39 -8.52 -4.07
CA GLY A 771 -13.27 -7.90 -5.06
C GLY A 771 -12.54 -6.95 -6.01
N VAL A 772 -12.86 -7.09 -7.29
CA VAL A 772 -12.26 -6.38 -8.42
C VAL A 772 -13.36 -5.61 -9.16
N GLU A 773 -13.14 -4.32 -9.45
CA GLU A 773 -14.14 -3.47 -10.10
C GLU A 773 -14.26 -3.75 -11.60
N CYS A 774 -13.11 -3.75 -12.28
CA CYS A 774 -12.90 -3.95 -13.72
C CYS A 774 -13.12 -5.41 -14.17
N PHE A 775 -14.21 -6.03 -13.73
CA PHE A 775 -14.46 -7.48 -13.83
C PHE A 775 -14.41 -8.05 -15.24
N ASP A 776 -14.94 -7.35 -16.23
CA ASP A 776 -14.95 -7.83 -17.62
C ASP A 776 -13.52 -7.87 -18.19
N ARG A 777 -12.74 -6.80 -17.95
CA ARG A 777 -11.30 -6.76 -18.27
C ARG A 777 -10.48 -7.78 -17.46
N ALA A 778 -10.83 -7.99 -16.18
CA ALA A 778 -10.19 -8.99 -15.33
C ALA A 778 -10.46 -10.42 -15.79
N LYS A 779 -11.64 -10.68 -16.35
CA LYS A 779 -11.98 -11.94 -17.03
C LYS A 779 -11.12 -12.13 -18.28
N GLU A 780 -11.03 -11.12 -19.15
CA GLU A 780 -10.16 -11.16 -20.34
C GLU A 780 -8.72 -11.49 -19.97
N LEU A 781 -8.13 -10.78 -19.00
CA LEU A 781 -6.77 -11.01 -18.53
C LEU A 781 -6.56 -12.43 -17.96
N CYS A 782 -7.52 -12.99 -17.22
CA CYS A 782 -7.37 -14.37 -16.71
C CYS A 782 -7.55 -15.45 -17.78
N GLU A 783 -8.31 -15.20 -18.85
CA GLU A 783 -8.40 -16.08 -20.03
C GLU A 783 -7.10 -15.97 -20.87
N GLU A 784 -6.63 -14.75 -21.16
CA GLU A 784 -5.39 -14.45 -21.93
C GLU A 784 -4.14 -15.09 -21.31
N TYR A 785 -3.99 -14.99 -19.99
CA TYR A 785 -2.85 -15.57 -19.26
C TYR A 785 -3.03 -17.06 -18.91
N HIS A 786 -4.14 -17.69 -19.32
CA HIS A 786 -4.48 -19.10 -19.05
C HIS A 786 -4.43 -19.42 -17.53
N ARG A 787 -5.10 -18.58 -16.74
CA ARG A 787 -5.19 -18.65 -15.27
C ARG A 787 -6.63 -18.95 -14.82
N LEU A 788 -7.22 -19.99 -15.41
CA LEU A 788 -8.61 -20.42 -15.20
C LEU A 788 -8.98 -20.64 -13.73
N TYR A 789 -8.07 -21.12 -12.87
CA TYR A 789 -8.38 -21.24 -11.43
C TYR A 789 -8.63 -19.87 -10.79
N VAL A 790 -7.88 -18.83 -11.17
CA VAL A 790 -8.02 -17.46 -10.67
C VAL A 790 -9.34 -16.84 -11.17
N LEU A 791 -9.67 -17.09 -12.44
CA LEU A 791 -10.98 -16.74 -13.01
C LEU A 791 -12.14 -17.39 -12.21
N SER A 792 -11.98 -18.64 -11.79
CA SER A 792 -12.99 -19.30 -10.94
C SER A 792 -13.15 -18.63 -9.56
N ARG A 793 -12.10 -17.98 -9.02
CA ARG A 793 -12.22 -17.16 -7.79
C ARG A 793 -12.93 -15.84 -8.05
N LEU A 794 -12.68 -15.22 -9.21
CA LEU A 794 -13.36 -13.98 -9.64
C LEU A 794 -14.87 -14.19 -9.80
N TYR A 795 -15.29 -15.34 -10.35
CA TYR A 795 -16.69 -15.74 -10.36
C TYR A 795 -17.23 -16.08 -8.96
N GLN A 796 -16.42 -16.67 -8.06
CA GLN A 796 -16.83 -16.92 -6.67
C GLN A 796 -17.07 -15.63 -5.87
N SER A 797 -16.23 -14.60 -6.00
CA SER A 797 -16.41 -13.34 -5.27
C SER A 797 -17.66 -12.57 -5.72
N ARG A 798 -18.04 -12.68 -7.00
CA ARG A 798 -19.34 -12.21 -7.53
C ARG A 798 -20.50 -13.22 -7.39
N LYS A 799 -20.29 -14.38 -6.75
CA LYS A 799 -21.29 -15.44 -6.50
C LYS A 799 -21.90 -16.06 -7.77
N MET A 800 -21.18 -16.04 -8.89
CA MET A 800 -21.57 -16.57 -10.19
C MET A 800 -21.36 -18.09 -10.27
N VAL A 801 -22.11 -18.83 -9.46
CA VAL A 801 -21.96 -20.28 -9.19
C VAL A 801 -21.87 -21.14 -10.47
N GLY A 802 -22.66 -20.83 -11.50
CA GLY A 802 -22.67 -21.57 -12.76
C GLY A 802 -21.33 -21.48 -13.50
N ASP A 803 -20.78 -20.26 -13.60
CA ASP A 803 -19.50 -20.00 -14.27
C ASP A 803 -18.31 -20.58 -13.49
N VAL A 804 -18.35 -20.58 -12.15
CA VAL A 804 -17.36 -21.27 -11.30
C VAL A 804 -17.27 -22.75 -11.67
N LEU A 805 -18.42 -23.43 -11.72
CA LEU A 805 -18.49 -24.85 -12.06
C LEU A 805 -18.12 -25.11 -13.52
N ALA A 806 -18.47 -24.21 -14.45
CA ALA A 806 -18.08 -24.31 -15.86
C ALA A 806 -16.55 -24.17 -16.04
N THR A 807 -15.91 -23.23 -15.34
CA THR A 807 -14.45 -23.06 -15.37
C THR A 807 -13.72 -24.22 -14.68
N TRP A 808 -14.23 -24.75 -13.56
CA TRP A 808 -13.66 -25.97 -12.95
C TRP A 808 -13.81 -27.19 -13.86
N ARG A 809 -14.94 -27.31 -14.56
CA ARG A 809 -15.16 -28.33 -15.58
C ARG A 809 -14.16 -28.21 -16.73
N ARG A 810 -13.94 -27.01 -17.30
CA ARG A 810 -12.91 -26.74 -18.33
C ARG A 810 -11.51 -27.25 -17.91
N ILE A 811 -11.08 -26.90 -16.69
CA ILE A 811 -9.78 -27.36 -16.14
C ILE A 811 -9.73 -28.88 -16.01
N ILE A 812 -10.78 -29.52 -15.47
CA ILE A 812 -10.81 -30.97 -15.23
C ILE A 812 -10.98 -31.77 -16.54
N GLU A 813 -11.65 -31.22 -17.55
CA GLU A 813 -11.77 -31.82 -18.90
C GLU A 813 -10.49 -31.66 -19.74
N GLY A 814 -9.53 -30.82 -19.32
CA GLY A 814 -8.14 -30.84 -19.83
C GLY A 814 -7.59 -29.50 -20.33
N GLU A 815 -8.28 -28.38 -20.12
CA GLU A 815 -7.82 -27.06 -20.55
C GLU A 815 -6.61 -26.56 -19.74
N GLU A 816 -5.72 -25.75 -20.35
CA GLU A 816 -4.50 -25.27 -19.70
C GLU A 816 -4.80 -24.23 -18.60
N ASP A 817 -4.76 -24.64 -17.33
CA ASP A 817 -4.52 -23.73 -16.20
C ASP A 817 -3.02 -23.74 -15.84
N ARG A 818 -2.32 -22.62 -16.05
CA ARG A 818 -0.87 -22.55 -15.79
C ARG A 818 -0.51 -22.73 -14.32
N GLY A 819 -1.36 -22.27 -13.40
CA GLY A 819 -1.12 -22.36 -11.96
C GLY A 819 -1.07 -23.80 -11.43
N GLY A 820 -2.00 -24.65 -11.88
CA GLY A 820 -2.17 -26.00 -11.35
C GLY A 820 -2.61 -26.00 -9.89
N GLU A 821 -3.35 -24.97 -9.45
CA GLU A 821 -3.82 -24.85 -8.05
C GLU A 821 -4.98 -25.81 -7.73
N LEU A 822 -5.76 -26.19 -8.74
CA LEU A 822 -6.87 -27.15 -8.63
C LEU A 822 -6.36 -28.61 -8.68
N VAL A 823 -5.67 -29.06 -7.63
CA VAL A 823 -5.08 -30.41 -7.57
C VAL A 823 -6.16 -31.50 -7.44
N ASP A 824 -6.92 -31.49 -6.36
CA ASP A 824 -8.00 -32.48 -6.10
C ASP A 824 -9.34 -32.00 -6.69
N GLY A 825 -9.36 -31.56 -7.95
CA GLY A 825 -10.48 -30.82 -8.54
C GLY A 825 -11.85 -31.48 -8.40
N GLU A 826 -11.93 -32.80 -8.58
CA GLU A 826 -13.17 -33.58 -8.42
C GLU A 826 -13.71 -33.58 -6.97
N GLN A 827 -12.81 -33.57 -5.98
CA GLN A 827 -13.14 -33.50 -4.55
C GLN A 827 -13.57 -32.08 -4.15
N ASP A 828 -12.97 -31.04 -4.74
CA ASP A 828 -13.36 -29.65 -4.48
C ASP A 828 -14.67 -29.26 -5.18
N VAL A 829 -14.93 -29.78 -6.39
CA VAL A 829 -16.27 -29.76 -7.00
C VAL A 829 -17.30 -30.36 -6.03
N ARG A 830 -17.07 -31.57 -5.50
CA ARG A 830 -17.97 -32.20 -4.52
C ARG A 830 -18.21 -31.31 -3.30
N ARG A 831 -17.14 -30.79 -2.67
CA ARG A 831 -17.19 -29.88 -1.50
C ARG A 831 -17.93 -28.56 -1.78
N TYR A 832 -17.94 -28.11 -3.03
CA TYR A 832 -18.67 -26.91 -3.45
C TYR A 832 -20.16 -27.22 -3.67
N LEU A 833 -20.48 -28.28 -4.41
CA LEU A 833 -21.85 -28.75 -4.68
C LEU A 833 -22.67 -28.94 -3.39
N THR A 834 -22.12 -29.58 -2.35
CA THR A 834 -22.77 -29.76 -1.03
C THR A 834 -23.29 -28.44 -0.42
N LYS A 835 -22.64 -27.30 -0.72
CA LYS A 835 -22.95 -25.97 -0.15
C LYS A 835 -23.97 -25.16 -0.97
N LEU A 836 -24.31 -25.61 -2.18
CA LEU A 836 -25.21 -24.88 -3.10
C LEU A 836 -26.68 -25.06 -2.72
N ARG A 837 -27.53 -24.17 -3.24
CA ARG A 837 -29.00 -24.22 -3.09
C ARG A 837 -29.76 -24.47 -4.40
N ASP A 838 -29.07 -24.41 -5.54
CA ASP A 838 -29.68 -24.63 -6.85
C ASP A 838 -29.70 -26.14 -7.17
N GLN A 839 -30.91 -26.71 -7.22
CA GLN A 839 -31.11 -28.13 -7.50
C GLN A 839 -30.69 -28.52 -8.92
N LYS A 840 -30.80 -27.63 -9.92
CA LYS A 840 -30.44 -27.93 -11.31
C LYS A 840 -28.92 -28.01 -11.48
N LEU A 841 -28.19 -27.02 -10.96
CA LEU A 841 -26.72 -27.04 -10.98
C LEU A 841 -26.16 -28.23 -10.20
N VAL A 842 -26.76 -28.60 -9.07
CA VAL A 842 -26.35 -29.80 -8.32
C VAL A 842 -26.69 -31.09 -9.07
N GLN A 843 -27.84 -31.16 -9.77
CA GLN A 843 -28.18 -32.30 -10.62
C GLN A 843 -27.18 -32.47 -11.78
N ASP A 844 -26.93 -31.43 -12.56
CA ASP A 844 -26.14 -31.54 -13.80
C ASP A 844 -24.64 -31.72 -13.51
N TYR A 845 -24.06 -30.95 -12.59
CA TYR A 845 -22.64 -31.12 -12.21
C TYR A 845 -22.41 -32.32 -11.28
N GLY A 846 -23.42 -32.72 -10.49
CA GLY A 846 -23.37 -33.97 -9.71
C GLY A 846 -23.41 -35.20 -10.61
N ALA A 847 -24.24 -35.20 -11.66
CA ALA A 847 -24.26 -36.28 -12.66
C ALA A 847 -22.97 -36.31 -13.50
N TRP A 848 -22.47 -35.16 -13.95
CA TRP A 848 -21.16 -35.06 -14.62
C TRP A 848 -20.02 -35.63 -13.77
N LEU A 849 -19.98 -35.27 -12.47
CA LEU A 849 -19.01 -35.80 -11.53
C LEU A 849 -19.17 -37.32 -11.36
N ALA A 850 -20.41 -37.83 -11.31
CA ALA A 850 -20.69 -39.26 -11.21
C ALA A 850 -20.28 -40.07 -12.46
N THR A 851 -20.39 -39.48 -13.66
CA THR A 851 -19.94 -40.12 -14.91
C THR A 851 -18.41 -40.23 -14.98
N ARG A 852 -17.67 -39.30 -14.37
CA ARG A 852 -16.20 -39.32 -14.35
C ARG A 852 -15.62 -40.07 -13.16
N ASN A 853 -16.17 -39.85 -11.97
CA ASN A 853 -15.75 -40.44 -10.71
C ASN A 853 -17.00 -40.85 -9.91
N PRO A 854 -17.53 -42.07 -10.15
CA PRO A 854 -18.73 -42.58 -9.51
C PRO A 854 -18.75 -42.35 -7.99
N ARG A 855 -17.66 -42.66 -7.28
CA ARG A 855 -17.58 -42.57 -5.82
C ARG A 855 -17.79 -41.17 -5.28
N LEU A 856 -17.28 -40.15 -5.96
CA LEU A 856 -17.43 -38.75 -5.54
C LEU A 856 -18.76 -38.15 -5.98
N GLY A 857 -19.27 -38.52 -7.16
CA GLY A 857 -20.59 -38.09 -7.64
C GLY A 857 -21.74 -38.69 -6.82
N VAL A 858 -21.69 -40.00 -6.52
CA VAL A 858 -22.64 -40.70 -5.64
C VAL A 858 -22.75 -40.03 -4.28
N GLN A 859 -21.63 -39.56 -3.71
CA GLN A 859 -21.63 -38.81 -2.45
C GLN A 859 -22.40 -37.48 -2.52
N VAL A 860 -22.50 -36.82 -3.69
CA VAL A 860 -23.31 -35.58 -3.83
C VAL A 860 -24.80 -35.87 -3.63
N PHE A 861 -25.28 -37.02 -4.13
CA PHE A 861 -26.69 -37.45 -3.99
C PHE A 861 -26.99 -38.18 -2.66
N ALA A 862 -25.96 -38.45 -1.85
CA ALA A 862 -26.04 -39.26 -0.63
C ALA A 862 -25.72 -38.49 0.67
N ASP A 863 -25.06 -37.33 0.60
CA ASP A 863 -24.65 -36.56 1.78
C ASP A 863 -25.85 -35.87 2.46
N GLU A 864 -26.20 -36.31 3.67
CA GLU A 864 -27.27 -35.70 4.47
C GLU A 864 -26.97 -34.27 4.94
N ASN A 865 -25.73 -33.80 4.80
CA ASN A 865 -25.32 -32.43 5.06
C ASN A 865 -25.48 -31.52 3.82
N ALA A 866 -25.79 -32.09 2.65
CA ALA A 866 -26.08 -31.32 1.45
C ALA A 866 -27.34 -30.46 1.64
N ARG A 867 -27.27 -29.23 1.13
CA ARG A 867 -28.36 -28.25 1.20
C ARG A 867 -29.49 -28.51 0.20
N VAL A 868 -29.17 -29.15 -0.92
CA VAL A 868 -30.15 -29.78 -1.82
C VAL A 868 -30.20 -31.25 -1.46
N LYS A 869 -31.41 -31.81 -1.30
CA LYS A 869 -31.62 -33.23 -1.02
C LYS A 869 -32.55 -33.81 -2.08
N PHE A 870 -32.13 -34.91 -2.69
CA PHE A 870 -32.91 -35.65 -3.67
C PHE A 870 -33.59 -36.83 -2.98
N GLN A 871 -34.80 -37.22 -3.40
CA GLN A 871 -35.33 -38.51 -2.96
C GLN A 871 -34.54 -39.63 -3.64
N PRO A 872 -34.36 -40.81 -3.01
CA PRO A 872 -33.62 -41.91 -3.61
C PRO A 872 -34.18 -42.36 -4.98
N GLN A 873 -35.50 -42.22 -5.19
CA GLN A 873 -36.15 -42.49 -6.47
C GLN A 873 -35.70 -41.50 -7.56
N ASP A 874 -35.73 -40.20 -7.27
CA ASP A 874 -35.29 -39.14 -8.19
C ASP A 874 -33.80 -39.29 -8.52
N ALA A 875 -32.97 -39.55 -7.49
CA ALA A 875 -31.53 -39.73 -7.66
C ALA A 875 -31.20 -40.97 -8.52
N VAL A 876 -31.91 -42.09 -8.32
CA VAL A 876 -31.77 -43.28 -9.19
C VAL A 876 -32.21 -42.98 -10.63
N ALA A 877 -33.27 -42.20 -10.84
CA ALA A 877 -33.70 -41.80 -12.19
C ALA A 877 -32.64 -40.91 -12.88
N ILE A 878 -32.14 -39.88 -12.18
CA ILE A 878 -31.10 -38.95 -12.66
C ILE A 878 -29.81 -39.72 -13.02
N LEU A 879 -29.38 -40.64 -12.16
CA LEU A 879 -28.17 -41.44 -12.42
C LEU A 879 -28.38 -42.45 -13.56
N LYS A 880 -29.56 -43.08 -13.68
CA LYS A 880 -29.89 -43.96 -14.82
C LYS A 880 -29.90 -43.21 -16.15
N GLU A 881 -30.34 -41.96 -16.18
CA GLU A 881 -30.35 -41.10 -17.38
C GLU A 881 -28.94 -40.60 -17.75
N LYS A 882 -28.21 -40.02 -16.78
CA LYS A 882 -27.02 -39.20 -17.07
C LYS A 882 -25.68 -39.84 -16.68
N ALA A 883 -25.67 -40.86 -15.81
CA ALA A 883 -24.45 -41.44 -15.23
C ALA A 883 -24.61 -42.95 -14.88
N PRO A 884 -24.95 -43.83 -15.85
CA PRO A 884 -25.41 -45.20 -15.57
C PRO A 884 -24.42 -46.06 -14.78
N GLY A 885 -23.11 -45.87 -14.96
CA GLY A 885 -22.08 -46.58 -14.18
C GLY A 885 -22.10 -46.28 -12.67
N ALA A 886 -22.56 -45.09 -12.27
CA ALA A 886 -22.66 -44.68 -10.88
C ALA A 886 -23.93 -45.22 -10.16
N VAL A 887 -24.90 -45.76 -10.91
CA VAL A 887 -26.12 -46.35 -10.34
C VAL A 887 -25.78 -47.52 -9.41
N LYS A 888 -24.78 -48.34 -9.77
CA LYS A 888 -24.22 -49.41 -8.93
C LYS A 888 -23.83 -48.90 -7.55
N GLU A 889 -22.95 -47.90 -7.48
CA GLU A 889 -22.43 -47.40 -6.21
C GLU A 889 -23.48 -46.62 -5.39
N TYR A 890 -24.47 -45.98 -6.01
CA TYR A 890 -25.61 -45.38 -5.29
C TYR A 890 -26.54 -46.46 -4.70
N LEU A 891 -26.84 -47.53 -5.44
CA LEU A 891 -27.62 -48.66 -4.93
C LEU A 891 -26.86 -49.40 -3.81
N GLU A 892 -25.54 -49.60 -3.94
CA GLU A 892 -24.70 -50.12 -2.85
C GLU A 892 -24.77 -49.25 -1.59
N TYR A 893 -24.74 -47.91 -1.73
CA TYR A 893 -24.91 -47.00 -0.61
C TYR A 893 -26.31 -47.10 0.04
N LEU A 894 -27.38 -47.14 -0.75
CA LEU A 894 -28.75 -47.27 -0.22
C LEU A 894 -28.95 -48.60 0.52
N VAL A 895 -28.45 -49.71 -0.03
CA VAL A 895 -28.63 -51.06 0.52
C VAL A 895 -27.70 -51.31 1.71
N PHE A 896 -26.38 -51.12 1.56
CA PHE A 896 -25.40 -51.46 2.61
C PHE A 896 -25.10 -50.31 3.58
N GLY A 897 -25.29 -49.05 3.18
CA GLY A 897 -25.02 -47.87 4.00
C GLY A 897 -26.25 -47.32 4.74
N LYS A 898 -27.44 -47.39 4.12
CA LYS A 898 -28.71 -46.91 4.69
C LYS A 898 -29.71 -48.02 5.04
N ASN A 899 -29.39 -49.29 4.77
CA ASN A 899 -30.27 -50.45 5.02
C ASN A 899 -31.66 -50.34 4.37
N HIS A 900 -31.78 -49.62 3.24
CA HIS A 900 -33.05 -49.49 2.50
C HIS A 900 -33.34 -50.77 1.69
N SER A 901 -33.98 -51.75 2.32
CA SER A 901 -34.30 -53.08 1.73
C SER A 901 -35.05 -53.02 0.39
N ILE A 902 -35.83 -51.96 0.15
CA ILE A 902 -36.61 -51.74 -1.09
C ILE A 902 -35.70 -51.83 -2.33
N TYR A 903 -34.49 -51.26 -2.28
CA TYR A 903 -33.56 -51.19 -3.41
C TYR A 903 -32.71 -52.46 -3.60
N VAL A 904 -32.89 -53.47 -2.75
CA VAL A 904 -32.15 -54.74 -2.88
C VAL A 904 -32.51 -55.45 -4.18
N LYS A 905 -33.80 -55.46 -4.57
CA LYS A 905 -34.24 -56.18 -5.78
C LYS A 905 -33.64 -55.55 -7.06
N ASP A 906 -33.45 -54.23 -7.07
CA ASP A 906 -32.73 -53.51 -8.13
C ASP A 906 -31.23 -53.83 -8.13
N LEU A 907 -30.58 -53.88 -6.96
CA LEU A 907 -29.15 -54.17 -6.84
C LEU A 907 -28.81 -55.63 -7.18
N ILE A 908 -29.66 -56.59 -6.78
CA ILE A 908 -29.56 -58.00 -7.19
C ILE A 908 -29.72 -58.11 -8.70
N ALA A 909 -30.72 -57.44 -9.29
CA ALA A 909 -30.89 -57.43 -10.74
C ALA A 909 -29.64 -56.87 -11.44
N PHE A 910 -29.12 -55.72 -11.00
CA PHE A 910 -27.92 -55.11 -11.59
C PHE A 910 -26.70 -56.05 -11.56
N TYR A 911 -26.37 -56.65 -10.42
CA TYR A 911 -25.24 -57.58 -10.35
C TYR A 911 -25.48 -58.86 -11.15
N LEU A 912 -26.71 -59.37 -11.17
CA LEU A 912 -27.08 -60.54 -11.97
C LEU A 912 -26.93 -60.24 -13.47
N ASP A 913 -27.39 -59.07 -13.94
CA ASP A 913 -27.22 -58.61 -15.32
C ASP A 913 -25.73 -58.49 -15.68
N ALA A 914 -24.91 -57.89 -14.82
CA ALA A 914 -23.47 -57.74 -15.04
C ALA A 914 -22.67 -59.06 -15.03
N VAL A 915 -23.05 -60.01 -14.18
CA VAL A 915 -22.43 -61.36 -14.15
C VAL A 915 -22.88 -62.18 -15.34
N LEU A 916 -24.17 -62.17 -15.70
CA LEU A 916 -24.69 -62.90 -16.86
C LEU A 916 -24.15 -62.35 -18.19
N SER A 917 -23.96 -61.03 -18.34
CA SER A 917 -23.31 -60.49 -19.54
C SER A 917 -21.86 -60.97 -19.65
N GLN A 918 -21.10 -60.92 -18.55
CA GLN A 918 -19.70 -61.39 -18.57
C GLN A 918 -19.60 -62.90 -18.88
N LEU A 919 -20.50 -63.73 -18.34
CA LEU A 919 -20.52 -65.16 -18.64
C LEU A 919 -20.99 -65.46 -20.06
N ARG A 920 -21.93 -64.70 -20.61
CA ARG A 920 -22.31 -64.83 -22.02
C ARG A 920 -21.14 -64.47 -22.94
N ASP A 921 -20.41 -63.39 -22.63
CA ASP A 921 -19.49 -62.73 -23.55
C ASP A 921 -18.01 -63.17 -23.40
N SER A 922 -17.64 -63.90 -22.34
CA SER A 922 -16.29 -64.45 -22.11
C SER A 922 -16.34 -65.93 -21.71
N GLN A 923 -15.60 -66.78 -22.43
CA GLN A 923 -15.44 -68.20 -22.09
C GLN A 923 -14.45 -68.38 -20.93
N GLU A 924 -13.43 -67.53 -20.85
CA GLU A 924 -12.41 -67.53 -19.80
C GLU A 924 -13.03 -67.32 -18.41
N ALA A 925 -14.12 -66.54 -18.32
CA ALA A 925 -14.89 -66.37 -17.10
C ALA A 925 -15.61 -67.65 -16.65
N ARG A 926 -16.12 -68.46 -17.59
CA ARG A 926 -16.73 -69.77 -17.30
C ARG A 926 -15.68 -70.78 -16.86
N ASP A 927 -14.58 -70.87 -17.60
CA ASP A 927 -13.48 -71.78 -17.31
C ASP A 927 -12.86 -71.49 -15.92
N MET A 928 -12.71 -70.21 -15.56
CA MET A 928 -12.28 -69.77 -14.22
C MET A 928 -13.23 -70.24 -13.11
N LEU A 929 -14.55 -70.18 -13.33
CA LEU A 929 -15.53 -70.68 -12.36
C LEU A 929 -15.44 -72.20 -12.20
N ILE A 930 -15.37 -72.94 -13.30
CA ILE A 930 -15.23 -74.41 -13.30
C ILE A 930 -13.95 -74.83 -12.57
N GLN A 931 -12.81 -74.22 -12.91
CA GLN A 931 -11.53 -74.45 -12.23
C GLN A 931 -11.57 -74.11 -10.74
N SER A 932 -12.36 -73.11 -10.32
CA SER A 932 -12.57 -72.81 -8.89
C SER A 932 -13.27 -73.94 -8.14
N TYR A 933 -14.23 -74.63 -8.79
CA TYR A 933 -14.91 -75.79 -8.20
C TYR A 933 -13.98 -77.00 -8.14
N GLU A 934 -13.22 -77.29 -9.21
CA GLU A 934 -12.23 -78.37 -9.23
C GLU A 934 -11.17 -78.20 -8.15
N THR A 935 -10.63 -76.98 -8.02
CA THR A 935 -9.62 -76.64 -7.00
C THR A 935 -10.20 -76.77 -5.58
N TYR A 936 -11.44 -76.33 -5.36
CA TYR A 936 -12.11 -76.45 -4.06
C TYR A 936 -12.47 -77.89 -3.68
N ARG A 937 -12.88 -78.71 -4.65
CA ARG A 937 -13.11 -80.15 -4.47
C ARG A 937 -11.83 -80.84 -4.00
N ALA A 938 -10.70 -80.53 -4.62
CA ALA A 938 -9.38 -81.12 -4.34
C ALA A 938 -8.76 -80.74 -2.98
N LEU A 939 -9.30 -79.76 -2.25
CA LEU A 939 -8.86 -79.43 -0.88
C LEU A 939 -9.13 -80.59 0.09
N ARG A 940 -8.21 -80.82 1.05
CA ARG A 940 -8.43 -81.79 2.14
C ARG A 940 -9.13 -81.12 3.33
N PRO A 941 -9.94 -81.85 4.12
CA PRO A 941 -10.55 -81.32 5.35
C PRO A 941 -9.50 -80.85 6.39
N PRO A 942 -9.83 -79.85 7.23
CA PRO A 942 -11.06 -79.06 7.23
C PRO A 942 -11.06 -78.02 6.10
N LYS A 943 -12.12 -77.99 5.28
CA LYS A 943 -12.25 -76.97 4.22
C LYS A 943 -12.68 -75.62 4.83
N PRO A 944 -12.13 -74.47 4.37
CA PRO A 944 -12.80 -73.18 4.57
C PRO A 944 -14.13 -73.19 3.82
N THR A 945 -15.12 -72.37 4.20
CA THR A 945 -16.38 -72.32 3.42
C THR A 945 -16.10 -71.82 2.00
N TYR A 946 -16.84 -72.30 0.99
CA TYR A 946 -16.57 -71.95 -0.42
C TYR A 946 -16.47 -70.42 -0.65
N ARG A 947 -17.32 -69.62 0.03
CA ARG A 947 -17.24 -68.15 -0.04
C ARG A 947 -15.91 -67.57 0.48
N GLN A 948 -15.37 -68.11 1.57
CA GLN A 948 -14.04 -67.70 2.05
C GLN A 948 -12.99 -68.05 1.01
N PHE A 949 -13.01 -69.29 0.50
CA PHE A 949 -12.12 -69.74 -0.55
C PHE A 949 -12.14 -68.83 -1.80
N ILE A 950 -13.31 -68.45 -2.34
CA ILE A 950 -13.38 -67.52 -3.48
C ILE A 950 -13.12 -66.05 -3.13
N THR A 951 -13.12 -65.67 -1.85
CA THR A 951 -12.66 -64.34 -1.42
C THR A 951 -11.13 -64.30 -1.39
N ASP A 952 -10.51 -65.35 -0.84
CA ASP A 952 -9.06 -65.48 -0.69
C ASP A 952 -8.35 -65.74 -2.04
N ASN A 953 -9.03 -66.40 -2.99
CA ASN A 953 -8.53 -66.70 -4.34
C ASN A 953 -9.12 -65.78 -5.43
N ALA A 954 -9.53 -64.56 -5.07
CA ALA A 954 -10.06 -63.60 -6.03
C ALA A 954 -8.99 -63.16 -7.06
N PRO A 955 -9.32 -63.05 -8.37
CA PRO A 955 -8.38 -62.63 -9.40
C PRO A 955 -7.88 -61.20 -9.13
N THR A 956 -6.57 -60.98 -9.33
CA THR A 956 -5.91 -59.70 -9.04
C THR A 956 -5.91 -58.72 -10.21
N ALA A 957 -6.09 -59.22 -11.44
CA ALA A 957 -6.10 -58.42 -12.67
C ALA A 957 -7.51 -57.92 -13.04
N GLU A 958 -7.60 -56.69 -13.52
CA GLU A 958 -8.80 -56.17 -14.19
C GLU A 958 -8.84 -56.63 -15.66
N PRO A 959 -10.02 -56.85 -16.26
CA PRO A 959 -11.37 -56.65 -15.71
C PRO A 959 -11.91 -57.85 -14.90
N ALA A 960 -11.12 -58.93 -14.73
CA ALA A 960 -11.59 -60.16 -14.08
C ALA A 960 -12.02 -59.93 -12.62
N ARG A 961 -11.35 -59.00 -11.94
CA ARG A 961 -11.61 -58.65 -10.54
C ARG A 961 -12.93 -57.91 -10.32
N GLU A 962 -13.36 -57.00 -11.21
CA GLU A 962 -14.66 -56.33 -11.04
C GLU A 962 -15.85 -57.32 -11.07
N TRP A 963 -15.95 -58.19 -12.08
CA TRP A 963 -17.09 -59.11 -12.17
C TRP A 963 -17.07 -60.17 -11.06
N TRP A 964 -15.88 -60.59 -10.62
CA TRP A 964 -15.74 -61.47 -9.46
C TRP A 964 -16.23 -60.80 -8.16
N ASN A 965 -15.95 -59.51 -7.97
CA ASN A 965 -16.49 -58.73 -6.86
C ASN A 965 -18.02 -58.56 -6.96
N ASN A 966 -18.55 -58.32 -8.17
CA ASN A 966 -20.01 -58.30 -8.41
C ASN A 966 -20.64 -59.66 -8.03
N ARG A 967 -19.99 -60.78 -8.37
CA ARG A 967 -20.41 -62.14 -7.95
C ARG A 967 -20.37 -62.33 -6.44
N LEU A 968 -19.29 -61.93 -5.76
CA LEU A 968 -19.17 -61.98 -4.29
C LEU A 968 -20.25 -61.16 -3.59
N ARG A 969 -20.67 -60.03 -4.17
CA ARG A 969 -21.80 -59.22 -3.68
C ARG A 969 -23.16 -59.86 -4.00
N LEU A 970 -23.33 -60.44 -5.19
CA LEU A 970 -24.53 -61.19 -5.55
C LEU A 970 -24.75 -62.37 -4.59
N LEU A 971 -23.71 -63.13 -4.25
CA LEU A 971 -23.76 -64.20 -3.24
C LEU A 971 -24.07 -63.67 -1.83
N GLN A 972 -23.59 -62.47 -1.48
CA GLN A 972 -23.98 -61.82 -0.22
C GLN A 972 -25.47 -61.47 -0.20
N LEU A 973 -26.01 -60.95 -1.31
CA LEU A 973 -27.40 -60.51 -1.40
C LEU A 973 -28.39 -61.68 -1.51
N ILE A 974 -28.08 -62.71 -2.30
CA ILE A 974 -28.89 -63.94 -2.39
C ILE A 974 -28.79 -64.74 -1.07
N GLY A 975 -27.65 -64.70 -0.36
CA GLY A 975 -27.48 -65.37 0.93
C GLY A 975 -28.15 -64.68 2.12
N GLY A 976 -28.30 -63.34 2.08
CA GLY A 976 -28.89 -62.56 3.17
C GLY A 976 -30.42 -62.49 3.12
N SER A 977 -31.08 -62.44 4.28
CA SER A 977 -32.51 -62.07 4.38
C SER A 977 -32.63 -60.55 4.25
N HIS A 978 -33.39 -60.08 3.26
CA HIS A 978 -33.36 -58.68 2.80
C HIS A 978 -34.65 -57.91 3.13
N GLY A 979 -34.95 -57.87 4.42
CA GLY A 979 -36.22 -57.38 4.95
C GLY A 979 -37.04 -58.56 5.51
N GLY A 980 -37.72 -58.42 6.64
CA GLY A 980 -37.65 -57.32 7.59
C GLY A 980 -38.04 -57.76 9.00
N GLY A 981 -37.45 -57.12 10.01
CA GLY A 981 -37.86 -57.28 11.41
C GLY A 981 -39.15 -56.54 11.71
N ALA A 982 -40.25 -56.91 11.04
CA ALA A 982 -41.58 -56.37 11.26
C ALA A 982 -42.46 -57.42 11.97
N VAL A 983 -43.22 -56.99 12.97
CA VAL A 983 -44.00 -57.90 13.81
C VAL A 983 -45.45 -57.98 13.30
N SER A 984 -45.90 -59.22 13.10
CA SER A 984 -47.31 -59.67 12.95
C SER A 984 -48.09 -59.37 11.66
N ALA A 985 -48.92 -60.36 11.30
CA ALA A 985 -50.14 -60.30 10.47
C ALA A 985 -50.07 -60.22 8.91
N GLY A 986 -48.91 -60.12 8.25
CA GLY A 986 -48.82 -60.05 6.76
C GLY A 986 -48.37 -61.32 6.02
N ARG A 987 -48.27 -62.47 6.72
CA ARG A 987 -47.25 -63.48 6.42
C ARG A 987 -47.28 -64.15 5.02
N ALA A 988 -48.45 -64.50 4.48
CA ALA A 988 -48.54 -65.32 3.27
C ALA A 988 -48.16 -64.56 1.99
N GLU A 989 -48.66 -63.34 1.81
CA GLU A 989 -48.46 -62.56 0.58
C GLU A 989 -47.00 -62.13 0.40
N GLU A 990 -46.28 -61.87 1.49
CA GLU A 990 -44.84 -61.56 1.46
C GLU A 990 -43.97 -62.79 1.20
N GLU A 991 -44.27 -63.94 1.85
CA GLU A 991 -43.56 -65.21 1.61
C GLU A 991 -43.78 -65.68 0.15
N GLU A 992 -45.00 -65.62 -0.39
CA GLU A 992 -45.28 -65.92 -1.81
C GLU A 992 -44.55 -64.97 -2.78
N ALA A 993 -44.46 -63.67 -2.47
CA ALA A 993 -43.77 -62.70 -3.32
C ALA A 993 -42.23 -62.87 -3.32
N GLU A 994 -41.64 -63.34 -2.22
CA GLU A 994 -40.22 -63.72 -2.17
C GLU A 994 -39.95 -65.04 -2.93
N GLU A 995 -40.84 -66.03 -2.83
CA GLU A 995 -40.75 -67.24 -3.66
C GLU A 995 -40.86 -66.93 -5.15
N GLN A 996 -41.83 -66.10 -5.56
CA GLN A 996 -42.00 -65.70 -6.96
C GLN A 996 -40.77 -64.97 -7.52
N TYR A 997 -40.17 -64.07 -6.74
CA TYR A 997 -38.93 -63.39 -7.11
C TYR A 997 -37.73 -64.38 -7.18
N SER A 998 -37.64 -65.33 -6.24
CA SER A 998 -36.61 -66.37 -6.25
C SER A 998 -36.72 -67.26 -7.50
N ARG A 999 -37.95 -67.67 -7.87
CA ARG A 999 -38.27 -68.42 -9.11
C ARG A 999 -37.91 -67.62 -10.37
N GLN A 1000 -38.08 -66.30 -10.35
CA GLN A 1000 -37.66 -65.43 -11.45
C GLN A 1000 -36.12 -65.39 -11.58
N LEU A 1001 -35.39 -65.29 -10.47
CA LEU A 1001 -33.92 -65.33 -10.47
C LEU A 1001 -33.39 -66.70 -10.93
N ALA A 1002 -33.92 -67.81 -10.40
CA ALA A 1002 -33.55 -69.17 -10.81
C ALA A 1002 -33.90 -69.45 -12.29
N GLY A 1003 -35.01 -68.88 -12.78
CA GLY A 1003 -35.37 -68.90 -14.19
C GLY A 1003 -34.33 -68.19 -15.09
N ARG A 1004 -33.79 -67.04 -14.65
CA ARG A 1004 -32.71 -66.32 -15.33
C ARG A 1004 -31.35 -67.03 -15.27
N LEU A 1005 -31.07 -67.74 -14.17
CA LEU A 1005 -29.78 -68.40 -13.92
C LEU A 1005 -29.66 -69.80 -14.55
N ARG A 1006 -30.77 -70.40 -14.99
CA ARG A 1006 -30.84 -71.78 -15.51
C ARG A 1006 -29.87 -72.09 -16.65
N GLU A 1007 -29.56 -71.12 -17.51
CA GLU A 1007 -28.62 -71.30 -18.63
C GLU A 1007 -27.16 -71.51 -18.15
N TYR A 1008 -26.80 -70.92 -17.01
CA TYR A 1008 -25.45 -70.92 -16.42
C TYR A 1008 -25.42 -71.67 -15.07
N SER A 1009 -26.29 -72.68 -14.91
CA SER A 1009 -26.45 -73.41 -13.65
C SER A 1009 -25.26 -74.32 -13.30
N ALA A 1010 -24.40 -74.63 -14.27
CA ALA A 1010 -23.14 -75.36 -14.04
C ALA A 1010 -22.02 -74.43 -13.57
N GLU A 1011 -22.04 -73.16 -13.99
CA GLU A 1011 -21.07 -72.14 -13.66
C GLU A 1011 -21.39 -71.42 -12.34
N LEU A 1012 -22.66 -71.31 -11.95
CA LEU A 1012 -23.14 -70.57 -10.78
C LEU A 1012 -23.76 -71.47 -9.70
N VAL A 1013 -23.04 -72.55 -9.35
CA VAL A 1013 -23.49 -73.58 -8.39
C VAL A 1013 -23.86 -73.04 -6.99
N PRO A 1014 -23.06 -72.20 -6.31
CA PRO A 1014 -23.43 -71.67 -4.99
C PRO A 1014 -24.64 -70.72 -5.03
N GLU A 1015 -24.80 -69.95 -6.10
CA GLU A 1015 -25.99 -69.12 -6.34
C GLU A 1015 -27.24 -70.01 -6.47
N MET A 1016 -27.16 -71.11 -7.23
CA MET A 1016 -28.25 -72.08 -7.39
C MET A 1016 -28.56 -72.84 -6.09
N ILE A 1017 -27.57 -73.21 -5.29
CA ILE A 1017 -27.77 -73.82 -3.95
C ILE A 1017 -28.61 -72.91 -3.05
N LEU A 1018 -28.31 -71.61 -3.03
CA LEU A 1018 -29.04 -70.63 -2.22
C LEU A 1018 -30.48 -70.44 -2.70
N LEU A 1019 -30.71 -70.37 -4.01
CA LEU A 1019 -32.04 -70.19 -4.59
C LEU A 1019 -32.91 -71.45 -4.42
N ASN A 1020 -32.38 -72.63 -4.71
CA ASN A 1020 -33.09 -73.90 -4.48
C ASN A 1020 -33.42 -74.11 -3.00
N GLY A 1021 -32.57 -73.66 -2.07
CA GLY A 1021 -32.88 -73.65 -0.64
C GLY A 1021 -34.02 -72.71 -0.25
N ARG A 1022 -34.22 -71.59 -0.95
CA ARG A 1022 -35.38 -70.69 -0.76
C ARG A 1022 -36.65 -71.22 -1.40
N GLU A 1023 -36.55 -71.90 -2.54
CA GLU A 1023 -37.69 -72.53 -3.23
C GLU A 1023 -38.19 -73.84 -2.56
N GLY A 1024 -37.61 -74.25 -1.42
CA GLY A 1024 -37.93 -75.52 -0.75
C GLY A 1024 -37.40 -76.77 -1.46
N LYS A 1025 -36.64 -76.60 -2.55
CA LYS A 1025 -36.00 -77.67 -3.35
C LYS A 1025 -34.72 -78.18 -2.67
N HIS A 1026 -34.88 -78.66 -1.45
CA HIS A 1026 -33.75 -79.03 -0.60
C HIS A 1026 -32.95 -80.21 -1.17
N ASP A 1027 -33.58 -81.14 -1.88
CA ASP A 1027 -32.91 -82.26 -2.55
C ASP A 1027 -31.95 -81.76 -3.65
N GLU A 1028 -32.38 -80.84 -4.52
CA GLU A 1028 -31.51 -80.24 -5.55
C GLU A 1028 -30.35 -79.45 -4.92
N ALA A 1029 -30.62 -78.70 -3.84
CA ALA A 1029 -29.58 -77.95 -3.13
C ALA A 1029 -28.55 -78.87 -2.44
N LEU A 1030 -28.99 -80.03 -1.91
CA LEU A 1030 -28.11 -81.04 -1.33
C LEU A 1030 -27.29 -81.77 -2.39
N ASN A 1031 -27.89 -82.14 -3.53
CA ASN A 1031 -27.19 -82.69 -4.68
C ASN A 1031 -26.06 -81.75 -5.15
N LEU A 1032 -26.36 -80.45 -5.28
CA LEU A 1032 -25.38 -79.44 -5.65
C LEU A 1032 -24.32 -79.18 -4.56
N LEU A 1033 -24.59 -79.38 -3.27
CA LEU A 1033 -23.57 -79.30 -2.21
C LEU A 1033 -22.65 -80.52 -2.18
N VAL A 1034 -23.21 -81.72 -2.34
CA VAL A 1034 -22.50 -83.00 -2.29
C VAL A 1034 -21.69 -83.23 -3.58
N HIS A 1035 -22.34 -83.19 -4.74
CA HIS A 1035 -21.73 -83.49 -6.04
C HIS A 1035 -21.22 -82.26 -6.79
N GLY A 1036 -21.85 -81.10 -6.58
CA GLY A 1036 -21.36 -79.82 -7.10
C GLY A 1036 -20.17 -79.29 -6.28
N LEU A 1037 -20.42 -78.96 -5.00
CA LEU A 1037 -19.45 -78.44 -4.03
C LEU A 1037 -18.29 -79.41 -3.69
N GLY A 1038 -18.63 -80.67 -3.38
CA GLY A 1038 -17.75 -81.53 -2.59
C GLY A 1038 -17.56 -80.98 -1.17
N ASP A 1039 -18.65 -80.45 -0.58
CA ASP A 1039 -18.66 -79.71 0.69
C ASP A 1039 -19.66 -80.33 1.70
N TYR A 1040 -19.28 -81.51 2.21
CA TYR A 1040 -20.08 -82.26 3.17
C TYR A 1040 -20.26 -81.51 4.50
N ASP A 1041 -19.26 -80.72 4.92
CA ASP A 1041 -19.34 -79.86 6.10
C ASP A 1041 -20.45 -78.80 5.97
N THR A 1042 -20.55 -78.14 4.82
CA THR A 1042 -21.61 -77.16 4.55
C THR A 1042 -22.96 -77.86 4.31
N ALA A 1043 -22.99 -79.05 3.71
CA ALA A 1043 -24.21 -79.86 3.57
C ALA A 1043 -24.80 -80.30 4.92
N ILE A 1044 -23.94 -80.70 5.87
CA ILE A 1044 -24.33 -80.99 7.26
C ILE A 1044 -24.87 -79.72 7.94
N ARG A 1045 -24.23 -78.56 7.74
CA ARG A 1045 -24.72 -77.27 8.28
C ARG A 1045 -26.07 -76.88 7.69
N TYR A 1046 -26.33 -77.14 6.41
CA TYR A 1046 -27.62 -76.91 5.76
C TYR A 1046 -28.75 -77.73 6.42
N CYS A 1047 -28.48 -79.01 6.70
CA CYS A 1047 -29.43 -79.87 7.42
C CYS A 1047 -29.68 -79.38 8.86
N LEU A 1048 -28.62 -79.00 9.59
CA LEU A 1048 -28.74 -78.46 10.95
C LEU A 1048 -29.49 -77.12 11.00
N LEU A 1049 -29.31 -76.25 10.00
CA LEU A 1049 -29.98 -74.96 9.87
C LEU A 1049 -31.37 -75.05 9.22
N GLY A 1050 -31.90 -76.27 8.99
CA GLY A 1050 -33.26 -76.47 8.47
C GLY A 1050 -33.47 -75.92 7.07
N GLY A 1051 -32.45 -75.94 6.21
CA GLY A 1051 -32.52 -75.43 4.84
C GLY A 1051 -32.30 -73.91 4.69
N SER A 1052 -32.04 -73.19 5.79
CA SER A 1052 -31.89 -71.73 5.77
C SER A 1052 -30.73 -71.25 4.86
N ALA A 1053 -31.00 -70.22 4.04
CA ALA A 1053 -30.06 -69.68 3.06
C ALA A 1053 -28.79 -69.01 3.64
N SER A 1054 -28.64 -68.89 4.97
CA SER A 1054 -27.49 -68.24 5.61
C SER A 1054 -26.21 -69.10 5.65
N LEU A 1055 -25.98 -69.96 4.65
CA LEU A 1055 -24.90 -70.95 4.59
C LEU A 1055 -23.52 -70.32 4.39
N PHE A 1056 -23.47 -69.27 3.58
CA PHE A 1056 -22.24 -68.59 3.18
C PHE A 1056 -22.06 -67.26 3.93
N HIS A 1057 -22.49 -67.20 5.19
CA HIS A 1057 -22.11 -66.11 6.11
C HIS A 1057 -20.98 -66.58 7.03
N PRO A 1058 -19.97 -65.74 7.30
CA PRO A 1058 -19.05 -65.97 8.41
C PRO A 1058 -19.87 -66.10 9.69
N GLY A 1059 -19.82 -67.27 10.33
CA GLY A 1059 -20.60 -67.51 11.54
C GLY A 1059 -20.21 -66.52 12.63
N SER A 1060 -21.19 -66.10 13.45
CA SER A 1060 -20.94 -65.34 14.68
C SER A 1060 -20.31 -66.26 15.73
N GLY A 1061 -19.06 -66.65 15.48
CA GLY A 1061 -18.24 -67.54 16.29
C GLY A 1061 -17.37 -66.76 17.25
N THR A 1062 -17.41 -67.13 18.53
CA THR A 1062 -16.71 -66.46 19.63
C THR A 1062 -15.19 -66.40 19.45
N SER A 1063 -14.65 -65.25 19.03
CA SER A 1063 -13.24 -64.87 19.18
C SER A 1063 -13.04 -63.35 19.00
N GLY A 1064 -12.09 -62.77 19.74
CA GLY A 1064 -11.43 -61.51 19.36
C GLY A 1064 -12.27 -60.22 19.32
N ARG A 1065 -13.08 -59.91 20.35
CA ARG A 1065 -13.73 -58.58 20.47
C ARG A 1065 -12.71 -57.50 20.87
N THR A 1066 -11.94 -57.00 19.91
CA THR A 1066 -10.97 -55.93 20.10
C THR A 1066 -11.65 -54.58 20.37
N LEU A 1067 -10.97 -53.71 21.14
CA LEU A 1067 -11.53 -52.46 21.64
C LEU A 1067 -11.35 -51.29 20.66
N ARG A 1068 -12.34 -51.06 19.80
CA ARG A 1068 -12.66 -49.73 19.26
C ARG A 1068 -14.12 -49.65 18.78
N ASP A 1069 -14.56 -48.43 18.51
CA ASP A 1069 -15.86 -48.05 17.94
C ASP A 1069 -17.11 -48.52 18.70
N GLN A 1070 -17.15 -48.21 20.01
CA GLN A 1070 -18.39 -47.74 20.60
C GLN A 1070 -18.59 -46.26 20.22
N HIS A 1071 -19.50 -45.95 19.28
CA HIS A 1071 -20.26 -44.67 19.23
C HIS A 1071 -21.35 -44.63 18.13
N GLN A 1072 -22.24 -45.62 18.05
CA GLN A 1072 -23.57 -45.39 17.47
C GLN A 1072 -24.65 -46.40 17.91
N GLN A 1073 -25.78 -45.84 18.35
CA GLN A 1073 -27.14 -46.40 18.44
C GLN A 1073 -27.35 -47.80 19.06
N HIS A 1074 -27.93 -47.80 20.26
CA HIS A 1074 -28.62 -48.97 20.82
C HIS A 1074 -29.81 -49.37 19.94
N VAL A 1075 -29.74 -50.56 19.36
CA VAL A 1075 -30.92 -51.34 18.93
C VAL A 1075 -30.86 -52.67 19.69
N PRO A 1076 -31.94 -53.11 20.36
CA PRO A 1076 -31.94 -54.42 21.00
C PRO A 1076 -31.83 -55.52 19.94
N PRO A 1077 -31.04 -56.59 20.16
CA PRO A 1077 -30.98 -57.69 19.21
C PRO A 1077 -32.37 -58.31 19.07
N SER A 1078 -32.84 -58.43 17.83
CA SER A 1078 -34.11 -59.07 17.51
C SER A 1078 -34.11 -60.51 17.99
N SER A 1079 -35.27 -61.00 18.42
CA SER A 1079 -35.47 -62.41 18.79
C SER A 1079 -35.04 -63.31 17.63
N PRO A 1080 -34.26 -64.38 17.87
CA PRO A 1080 -33.83 -65.28 16.81
C PRO A 1080 -35.05 -65.91 16.11
N PRO A 1081 -34.91 -66.32 14.83
CA PRO A 1081 -35.97 -67.07 14.15
C PRO A 1081 -36.33 -68.34 14.93
N PRO A 1082 -37.57 -68.85 14.80
CA PRO A 1082 -37.97 -70.09 15.46
C PRO A 1082 -37.00 -71.22 15.07
N PRO A 1083 -36.57 -72.07 16.03
CA PRO A 1083 -35.68 -73.17 15.72
C PRO A 1083 -36.36 -74.10 14.70
N PRO A 1084 -35.62 -74.62 13.70
CA PRO A 1084 -36.19 -75.48 12.67
C PRO A 1084 -36.83 -76.72 13.29
N THR A 1085 -37.92 -77.19 12.70
CA THR A 1085 -38.63 -78.38 13.18
C THR A 1085 -37.75 -79.62 13.03
N LYS A 1086 -37.74 -80.45 14.08
CA LYS A 1086 -36.92 -81.67 14.13
C LYS A 1086 -37.20 -82.60 12.94
N ASP A 1087 -38.44 -82.64 12.49
CA ASP A 1087 -38.88 -83.49 11.37
C ASP A 1087 -38.36 -83.00 10.02
N LEU A 1088 -38.27 -81.67 9.81
CA LEU A 1088 -37.64 -81.07 8.63
C LEU A 1088 -36.12 -81.31 8.62
N GLN A 1089 -35.46 -81.16 9.77
CA GLN A 1089 -34.04 -81.51 9.90
C GLN A 1089 -33.83 -83.01 9.61
N ALA A 1090 -34.73 -83.89 10.08
CA ALA A 1090 -34.67 -85.33 9.82
C ALA A 1090 -35.01 -85.71 8.37
N SER A 1091 -35.82 -84.95 7.62
CA SER A 1091 -35.96 -85.17 6.17
C SER A 1091 -34.74 -84.68 5.40
N LEU A 1092 -34.17 -83.52 5.76
CA LEU A 1092 -32.92 -83.00 5.18
C LEU A 1092 -31.73 -83.96 5.38
N PHE A 1093 -31.54 -84.48 6.60
CA PHE A 1093 -30.49 -85.47 6.86
C PHE A 1093 -30.71 -86.76 6.05
N ARG A 1094 -31.96 -87.20 5.83
CA ARG A 1094 -32.27 -88.37 4.99
C ARG A 1094 -32.06 -88.12 3.50
N ALA A 1095 -32.30 -86.91 3.01
CA ALA A 1095 -31.90 -86.50 1.67
C ALA A 1095 -30.36 -86.51 1.51
N LEU A 1096 -29.63 -85.86 2.44
CA LEU A 1096 -28.16 -85.86 2.46
C LEU A 1096 -27.58 -87.29 2.50
N LEU A 1097 -28.20 -88.21 3.26
CA LEU A 1097 -27.78 -89.61 3.30
C LEU A 1097 -27.94 -90.29 1.94
N ARG A 1098 -29.05 -90.07 1.21
CA ARG A 1098 -29.24 -90.61 -0.15
C ARG A 1098 -28.16 -90.11 -1.10
N GLU A 1099 -27.93 -88.79 -1.17
CA GLU A 1099 -26.87 -88.22 -2.01
C GLU A 1099 -25.49 -88.75 -1.62
N SER A 1100 -25.22 -88.95 -0.32
CA SER A 1100 -23.96 -89.53 0.13
C SER A 1100 -23.73 -90.97 -0.34
N PHE A 1101 -24.77 -91.79 -0.54
CA PHE A 1101 -24.64 -93.12 -1.16
C PHE A 1101 -24.32 -93.05 -2.68
N HIS A 1102 -24.57 -91.91 -3.33
CA HIS A 1102 -24.34 -91.68 -4.76
C HIS A 1102 -22.97 -91.03 -5.08
N ILE A 1103 -22.13 -90.72 -4.07
CA ILE A 1103 -20.78 -90.15 -4.27
C ILE A 1103 -19.94 -91.04 -5.20
N ALA A 1104 -19.32 -90.42 -6.23
CA ALA A 1104 -18.71 -91.17 -7.34
C ALA A 1104 -17.47 -91.99 -6.92
N ASP A 1105 -16.56 -91.43 -6.13
CA ASP A 1105 -15.45 -92.20 -5.55
C ASP A 1105 -15.95 -93.14 -4.45
N LEU A 1106 -15.50 -94.39 -4.48
CA LEU A 1106 -15.84 -95.40 -3.49
C LEU A 1106 -15.18 -95.11 -2.14
N SER A 1107 -13.96 -94.57 -2.10
CA SER A 1107 -13.26 -94.29 -0.83
C SER A 1107 -13.93 -93.14 -0.08
N GLU A 1108 -14.16 -92.02 -0.77
CA GLU A 1108 -14.84 -90.85 -0.23
C GLU A 1108 -16.30 -91.15 0.15
N ARG A 1109 -17.02 -91.96 -0.65
CA ARG A 1109 -18.36 -92.46 -0.31
C ARG A 1109 -18.34 -93.14 1.05
N LEU A 1110 -17.50 -94.16 1.24
CA LEU A 1110 -17.44 -94.94 2.48
C LEU A 1110 -17.06 -94.07 3.69
N GLU A 1111 -16.09 -93.17 3.54
CA GLU A 1111 -15.65 -92.27 4.63
C GLU A 1111 -16.79 -91.32 5.05
N ARG A 1112 -17.41 -90.61 4.10
CA ARG A 1112 -18.41 -89.56 4.40
C ARG A 1112 -19.75 -90.14 4.85
N THR A 1113 -20.16 -91.30 4.33
CA THR A 1113 -21.36 -91.99 4.82
C THR A 1113 -21.18 -92.51 6.24
N ALA A 1114 -20.00 -93.06 6.56
CA ALA A 1114 -19.69 -93.54 7.91
C ALA A 1114 -19.63 -92.38 8.91
N GLU A 1115 -18.94 -91.29 8.56
CA GLU A 1115 -18.87 -90.07 9.39
C GLU A 1115 -20.26 -89.48 9.67
N LEU A 1116 -21.11 -89.38 8.64
CA LEU A 1116 -22.48 -88.86 8.76
C LEU A 1116 -23.33 -89.73 9.71
N LEU A 1117 -23.28 -91.05 9.55
CA LEU A 1117 -24.02 -91.98 10.40
C LEU A 1117 -23.49 -92.03 11.84
N GLU A 1118 -22.17 -91.95 12.05
CA GLU A 1118 -21.59 -91.94 13.41
C GLU A 1118 -21.88 -90.63 14.15
N ARG A 1119 -21.61 -89.47 13.53
CA ARG A 1119 -21.79 -88.15 14.17
C ARG A 1119 -23.26 -87.74 14.28
N PHE A 1120 -24.09 -88.08 13.30
CA PHE A 1120 -25.47 -87.60 13.19
C PHE A 1120 -26.53 -88.70 13.27
N GLY A 1121 -26.15 -89.92 13.70
CA GLY A 1121 -27.03 -91.08 13.91
C GLY A 1121 -28.34 -90.83 14.69
N ALA A 1122 -28.40 -89.77 15.51
CA ALA A 1122 -29.60 -89.37 16.22
C ALA A 1122 -30.74 -88.83 15.31
N TRP A 1123 -30.43 -88.40 14.08
CA TRP A 1123 -31.39 -87.83 13.12
C TRP A 1123 -32.03 -88.87 12.19
N PHE A 1124 -31.54 -90.12 12.23
CA PHE A 1124 -31.98 -91.20 11.36
C PHE A 1124 -32.86 -92.22 12.11
N ASP A 1125 -33.74 -92.90 11.37
CA ASP A 1125 -34.30 -94.18 11.80
C ASP A 1125 -33.33 -95.32 11.45
N VAL A 1126 -33.22 -96.29 12.36
CA VAL A 1126 -32.31 -97.43 12.26
C VAL A 1126 -32.79 -98.40 11.19
N ALA A 1127 -34.11 -98.56 11.01
CA ALA A 1127 -34.67 -99.44 9.98
C ALA A 1127 -34.49 -98.84 8.57
N GLU A 1128 -34.78 -97.55 8.38
CA GLU A 1128 -34.53 -96.87 7.11
C GLU A 1128 -33.05 -96.91 6.70
N VAL A 1129 -32.11 -96.67 7.63
CA VAL A 1129 -30.66 -96.74 7.33
C VAL A 1129 -30.21 -98.16 6.95
N LEU A 1130 -30.64 -99.18 7.70
CA LEU A 1130 -30.29 -100.57 7.41
C LEU A 1130 -30.83 -101.07 6.05
N ALA A 1131 -31.92 -100.48 5.56
CA ALA A 1131 -32.46 -100.79 4.22
C ALA A 1131 -31.76 -100.03 3.07
N LEU A 1132 -30.92 -99.03 3.37
CA LEU A 1132 -30.19 -98.22 2.39
C LEU A 1132 -28.70 -98.58 2.26
N ILE A 1133 -28.13 -99.24 3.27
CA ILE A 1133 -26.74 -99.71 3.25
C ILE A 1133 -26.60 -100.88 2.25
N PRO A 1134 -25.66 -100.83 1.27
CA PRO A 1134 -25.40 -101.94 0.36
C PRO A 1134 -24.81 -103.18 1.06
N ASP A 1135 -25.25 -104.37 0.66
CA ASP A 1135 -24.80 -105.68 1.19
C ASP A 1135 -23.27 -105.90 1.17
N GLY A 1136 -22.55 -105.16 0.32
CA GLY A 1136 -21.09 -105.24 0.17
C GLY A 1136 -20.28 -104.47 1.23
N TRP A 1137 -20.92 -103.79 2.19
CA TRP A 1137 -20.22 -103.01 3.23
C TRP A 1137 -19.84 -103.88 4.44
N SER A 1138 -18.66 -103.65 5.02
CA SER A 1138 -18.29 -104.31 6.27
C SER A 1138 -19.03 -103.70 7.47
N VAL A 1139 -19.45 -104.55 8.40
CA VAL A 1139 -20.14 -104.13 9.64
C VAL A 1139 -19.27 -103.18 10.49
N GLU A 1140 -17.95 -103.25 10.34
CA GLU A 1140 -16.99 -102.37 11.02
C GLU A 1140 -17.19 -100.90 10.64
N LEU A 1141 -17.43 -100.58 9.37
CA LEU A 1141 -17.63 -99.20 8.88
C LEU A 1141 -18.88 -98.53 9.45
N VAL A 1142 -19.91 -99.31 9.79
CA VAL A 1142 -21.17 -98.82 10.36
C VAL A 1142 -21.24 -99.08 11.88
N SER A 1143 -20.20 -99.67 12.48
CA SER A 1143 -20.21 -100.13 13.87
C SER A 1143 -20.46 -99.00 14.88
N GLY A 1144 -19.90 -97.81 14.66
CA GLY A 1144 -20.13 -96.62 15.48
C GLY A 1144 -21.60 -96.22 15.53
N PHE A 1145 -22.25 -96.14 14.36
CA PHE A 1145 -23.69 -95.90 14.25
C PHE A 1145 -24.51 -97.00 14.92
N LEU A 1146 -24.25 -98.28 14.62
CA LEU A 1146 -25.01 -99.39 15.18
C LEU A 1146 -24.91 -99.47 16.71
N VAL A 1147 -23.71 -99.25 17.26
CA VAL A 1147 -23.50 -99.19 18.72
C VAL A 1147 -24.20 -97.99 19.33
N HIS A 1148 -24.18 -96.81 18.69
CA HIS A 1148 -24.92 -95.64 19.18
C HIS A 1148 -26.43 -95.85 19.10
N ALA A 1149 -26.94 -96.36 17.98
CA ALA A 1149 -28.35 -96.61 17.71
C ALA A 1149 -28.94 -97.65 18.67
N LEU A 1150 -28.26 -98.78 18.88
CA LEU A 1150 -28.68 -99.80 19.86
C LEU A 1150 -28.63 -99.26 21.29
N ARG A 1151 -27.60 -98.49 21.66
CA ARG A 1151 -27.55 -97.80 22.97
C ARG A 1151 -28.68 -96.78 23.12
N ARG A 1152 -29.06 -96.06 22.06
CA ARG A 1152 -30.20 -95.14 22.04
C ARG A 1152 -31.51 -95.90 22.24
N LEU A 1153 -31.80 -96.94 21.46
CA LEU A 1153 -33.02 -97.74 21.59
C LEU A 1153 -33.15 -98.40 22.96
N VAL A 1154 -32.03 -98.88 23.55
CA VAL A 1154 -32.01 -99.36 24.93
C VAL A 1154 -32.28 -98.24 25.92
N ARG A 1155 -31.69 -97.04 25.74
CA ARG A 1155 -31.96 -95.88 26.60
C ARG A 1155 -33.41 -95.42 26.51
N GLU A 1156 -33.94 -95.21 25.30
CA GLU A 1156 -35.33 -94.81 25.04
C GLU A 1156 -36.33 -95.85 25.61
N ARG A 1157 -36.00 -97.14 25.57
CA ARG A 1157 -36.77 -98.19 26.25
C ARG A 1157 -36.74 -98.05 27.77
N GLN A 1158 -35.58 -97.80 28.37
CA GLN A 1158 -35.46 -97.62 29.82
C GLN A 1158 -36.09 -96.30 30.28
N GLU A 1159 -35.93 -95.21 29.53
CA GLU A 1159 -36.62 -93.94 29.73
C GLU A 1159 -38.12 -94.12 29.60
N SER A 1160 -38.62 -94.87 28.61
CA SER A 1160 -40.04 -95.21 28.50
C SER A 1160 -40.56 -96.03 29.69
N VAL A 1161 -39.74 -96.93 30.25
CA VAL A 1161 -40.08 -97.68 31.47
C VAL A 1161 -40.10 -96.76 32.70
N VAL A 1162 -39.14 -95.84 32.82
CA VAL A 1162 -39.08 -94.84 33.90
C VAL A 1162 -40.24 -93.84 33.78
N VAL A 1163 -40.55 -93.33 32.59
CA VAL A 1163 -41.69 -92.44 32.32
C VAL A 1163 -43.02 -93.17 32.57
N LYS A 1164 -43.15 -94.44 32.18
CA LYS A 1164 -44.30 -95.27 32.54
C LYS A 1164 -44.42 -95.48 34.05
N GLY A 1165 -43.29 -95.66 34.75
CA GLY A 1165 -43.23 -95.76 36.21
C GLY A 1165 -43.61 -94.45 36.90
N LEU A 1166 -43.10 -93.32 36.42
CA LEU A 1166 -43.41 -91.97 36.91
C LEU A 1166 -44.87 -91.61 36.64
N ALA A 1167 -45.39 -91.83 35.43
CA ALA A 1167 -46.80 -91.64 35.10
C ALA A 1167 -47.70 -92.58 35.92
N GLY A 1168 -47.26 -93.82 36.19
CA GLY A 1168 -47.92 -94.75 37.11
C GLY A 1168 -47.96 -94.22 38.54
N ALA A 1169 -46.85 -93.68 39.06
CA ALA A 1169 -46.77 -93.05 40.37
C ALA A 1169 -47.59 -91.73 40.44
N GLN A 1170 -47.63 -90.97 39.35
CA GLN A 1170 -48.43 -89.76 39.22
C GLN A 1170 -49.92 -90.10 39.20
N ASN A 1171 -50.32 -91.17 38.49
CA ASN A 1171 -51.67 -91.72 38.51
C ASN A 1171 -52.05 -92.28 39.90
N LEU A 1172 -51.14 -92.98 40.58
CA LEU A 1172 -51.33 -93.39 41.98
C LEU A 1172 -51.48 -92.19 42.93
N ARG A 1173 -50.75 -91.08 42.70
CA ARG A 1173 -50.91 -89.84 43.47
C ARG A 1173 -52.23 -89.12 43.15
N CYS A 1174 -52.70 -89.17 41.91
CA CYS A 1174 -54.02 -88.68 41.52
C CYS A 1174 -55.13 -89.57 42.13
N ALA A 1175 -54.97 -90.89 42.14
CA ALA A 1175 -55.89 -91.83 42.79
C ALA A 1175 -55.89 -91.67 44.31
N GLY A 1176 -54.74 -91.41 44.93
CA GLY A 1176 -54.62 -91.11 46.36
C GLY A 1176 -55.30 -89.80 46.73
N THR A 1177 -55.01 -88.70 46.02
CA THR A 1177 -55.67 -87.40 46.26
C THR A 1177 -57.15 -87.39 45.84
N TRP A 1178 -57.58 -88.28 44.94
CA TRP A 1178 -58.99 -88.56 44.69
C TRP A 1178 -59.62 -89.34 45.85
N GLY A 1179 -58.94 -90.36 46.38
CA GLY A 1179 -59.37 -91.11 47.56
C GLY A 1179 -59.48 -90.25 48.82
N GLU A 1180 -58.56 -89.31 49.04
CA GLU A 1180 -58.63 -88.31 50.11
C GLU A 1180 -59.84 -87.37 49.92
N LYS A 1181 -60.11 -86.92 48.69
CA LYS A 1181 -61.30 -86.11 48.38
C LYS A 1181 -62.60 -86.88 48.57
N VAL A 1182 -62.65 -88.17 48.20
CA VAL A 1182 -63.78 -89.06 48.42
C VAL A 1182 -63.97 -89.36 49.91
N GLY A 1183 -62.89 -89.56 50.68
CA GLY A 1183 -62.94 -89.70 52.14
C GLY A 1183 -63.36 -88.43 52.88
N GLY A 1184 -63.11 -87.25 52.28
CA GLY A 1184 -63.64 -85.97 52.75
C GLY A 1184 -65.14 -85.75 52.49
N CYS A 1185 -65.75 -86.53 51.57
CA CYS A 1185 -67.19 -86.48 51.32
C CYS A 1185 -67.94 -87.29 52.41
N LYS A 1186 -68.71 -86.58 53.27
CA LYS A 1186 -69.68 -87.25 54.15
C LYS A 1186 -70.70 -88.02 53.32
N ALA A 1187 -71.03 -89.23 53.74
CA ALA A 1187 -72.00 -90.08 53.07
C ALA A 1187 -73.37 -89.38 52.96
N VAL A 1188 -73.86 -89.23 51.72
CA VAL A 1188 -75.17 -88.65 51.44
C VAL A 1188 -76.24 -89.71 51.67
N VAL A 1189 -76.94 -89.62 52.80
CA VAL A 1189 -78.18 -90.37 53.02
C VAL A 1189 -79.27 -89.71 52.19
N VAL A 1190 -79.50 -90.22 50.98
CA VAL A 1190 -80.66 -89.84 50.17
C VAL A 1190 -81.93 -90.31 50.90
N ARG A 1191 -82.87 -89.38 51.11
CA ARG A 1191 -84.22 -89.66 51.58
C ARG A 1191 -85.18 -89.25 50.47
N GLU A 1192 -86.12 -90.13 50.13
CA GLU A 1192 -87.02 -89.94 48.98
C GLU A 1192 -87.93 -88.71 49.17
N GLY A 1193 -88.14 -87.92 48.10
CA GLY A 1193 -89.00 -86.72 48.14
C GLY A 1193 -88.69 -85.66 47.08
N GLU A 1194 -89.10 -85.92 45.84
CA GLU A 1194 -89.47 -84.91 44.81
C GLU A 1194 -88.43 -83.81 44.44
N GLU A 1195 -87.45 -84.23 43.64
CA GLU A 1195 -86.85 -83.52 42.47
C GLU A 1195 -86.74 -81.97 42.53
N GLY A 1196 -85.66 -81.48 43.14
CA GLY A 1196 -85.30 -80.05 43.14
C GLY A 1196 -84.52 -79.58 41.89
N GLY A 1197 -84.74 -78.33 41.49
CA GLY A 1197 -83.90 -77.58 40.53
C GLY A 1197 -82.96 -76.58 41.20
N VAL A 1198 -82.62 -75.49 40.48
CA VAL A 1198 -81.74 -74.36 40.92
C VAL A 1198 -80.25 -74.77 40.96
N VAL A 1199 -79.44 -74.50 39.94
CA VAL A 1199 -78.85 -73.20 39.54
C VAL A 1199 -77.92 -72.60 40.62
N GLY A 1200 -76.62 -72.58 40.36
CA GLY A 1200 -75.62 -71.96 41.24
C GLY A 1200 -74.26 -71.84 40.56
N THR A 1201 -73.84 -70.61 40.26
CA THR A 1201 -72.58 -70.26 39.58
C THR A 1201 -71.34 -70.54 40.41
N GLY A 1202 -70.27 -70.98 39.75
CA GLY A 1202 -68.90 -71.09 40.30
C GLY A 1202 -67.87 -71.22 39.19
#